data_AF-A0A2E3WU85-F1
#
_entry.id   AF-A0A2E3WU85-F1
#
_cell.length_a   1.000
_cell.length_b   1.000
_cell.length_c   1.000
_cell.angle_alpha   90.00
_cell.angle_beta   90.00
_cell.angle_gamma   90.00
#
_symmetry.space_group_name_H-M   'P 1'
#
loop_
_entity.id
_entity.type
_entity.pdbx_description
1 polymer ?
#
loop_
_entity_poly.entity_id
_entity_poly.type
_entity_poly.pdbx_seq_one_letter_code
_entity_poly.pdbx_strand_id
1 'polypeptide(L)'
;MKPVSPVRFCLCETVLVPRKCSMWWIMSNSLDHLELLNPRPEHFKSIKDLCLRVYPFHKPWNEKQLESHRSYFPDGQLIVYDHNEEKVVGVAFSLIIPWDDYSPQDNWKDFTSGGFFHNHNPKKGKTLYGAEVMVDPEYRGRGIGKMLYQGRRDICDKYGLTRIRAGARLRNLHKFEDKMSAEEYARKVASEELADPTLSFQLNQGFVVIDTAKNYLMDDPESLGYAAVIEWLNPKLAKERDYKRQKEVVNTFMNGERFIPEHLPRELRRLVRRSTLVLGEIIKEREGIDFFRKVENYRKRLKKARTGSKTFLKRMLKDLEKESNENQLKLAHAFALQLELVNACESAYRTWRQQQKPVPQGLKSKVKLNFVLTAHPTESRSKEIIETLSRIVEILLEGLQNNFIFRSSEISSQIRLLWLHPLSKVKTPTVKDEAEYLFSRVFEEDLFDFILEEKPSYEIHLRTWVGGDKDGHPFVNRQVMKECLSLSRERILETLELKLEYLHADVDKLVDAGVIKSSKLVQLEKLLVQLAPLTSVKKGDGTRIRKWHMLFKRYIASAPAFIQKHHEVMLIHQLFEGFPGLVLPIELREDASKIKEALKDKKSTIRLMLEELRLLAGSADITHYARGLVISHCEESQDMENAARLAQLICKTKKLPIIPLFESREALQNSKKIIDEWFEDDGHWELVERHWHNIFEVMLGYSDSSKQFGVLPSRRLIQKTMFRIEKVLKDYGVTPVFFHGSGGSVARGGGSINEQVSWWPNTAIEKPKQTIQGEMVQRLFATPEILNSQCVHLATESQKRKMRRGSIERSKILDRFVQQVENSYRGLIEDSEKLGALLDGSPYRYLEVLKLGSRPAKRPSARADVSGLRAIPWVLCWTQTRVLWPTWWGVGSAWKNLTEEDKNSLKAFYAKSTFFSSFVKTLGYTLSKVELDIWELYHGGKLPLELRDEFKEEFEAAKLFVYDLSGKKRLIAYRPWLEESIRLRSPHIHILNLLQIIAMKKSDEKLLRETLVGIACGMLTTG
;
A
#
# COMPACT_ATOMS: atom_id res chain seq x y z
N MET A 1 4.64 -38.87 59.48
CA MET A 1 4.66 -37.40 59.24
C MET A 1 4.38 -37.18 57.75
N LYS A 2 3.23 -36.55 57.43
CA LYS A 2 2.74 -36.33 56.05
C LYS A 2 3.31 -35.04 55.44
N PRO A 3 3.43 -34.95 54.11
CA PRO A 3 3.88 -33.77 53.36
C PRO A 3 2.70 -32.85 53.00
N VAL A 4 2.95 -31.55 52.73
CA VAL A 4 1.95 -30.64 52.14
C VAL A 4 2.52 -29.90 50.92
N SER A 5 1.75 -30.04 49.83
CA SER A 5 1.86 -29.62 48.43
C SER A 5 1.99 -28.11 48.15
N PRO A 6 2.56 -27.72 46.99
CA PRO A 6 2.40 -26.38 46.44
C PRO A 6 0.98 -26.21 45.86
N VAL A 7 0.30 -25.10 46.16
CA VAL A 7 -1.03 -24.81 45.59
C VAL A 7 -0.85 -24.16 44.22
N ARG A 8 -1.31 -24.89 43.19
CA ARG A 8 -1.55 -24.43 41.83
C ARG A 8 -2.58 -23.29 41.82
N PHE A 9 -2.30 -22.17 41.14
CA PHE A 9 -3.36 -21.24 40.74
C PHE A 9 -4.19 -21.90 39.63
N CYS A 10 -5.39 -22.34 40.00
CA CYS A 10 -6.42 -22.78 39.06
C CYS A 10 -7.12 -21.53 38.49
N LEU A 11 -7.03 -21.34 37.17
CA LEU A 11 -7.87 -20.40 36.41
C LEU A 11 -9.29 -20.97 36.35
N CYS A 12 -10.12 -20.70 37.35
CA CYS A 12 -11.56 -20.89 37.24
C CYS A 12 -12.33 -19.84 38.05
N GLU A 13 -13.27 -19.20 37.35
CA GLU A 13 -14.48 -18.51 37.82
C GLU A 13 -14.48 -17.96 39.25
N THR A 14 -14.15 -16.66 39.37
CA THR A 14 -14.73 -15.83 40.42
C THR A 14 -15.00 -14.45 39.86
N VAL A 15 -16.29 -14.13 39.79
CA VAL A 15 -16.81 -12.78 39.60
C VAL A 15 -16.18 -11.92 40.71
N LEU A 16 -15.43 -10.89 40.33
CA LEU A 16 -15.00 -9.83 41.25
C LEU A 16 -16.24 -9.04 41.67
N VAL A 17 -16.99 -9.56 42.63
CA VAL A 17 -18.00 -8.81 43.37
C VAL A 17 -17.24 -7.94 44.38
N PRO A 18 -17.52 -6.63 44.50
CA PRO A 18 -16.89 -5.81 45.53
C PRO A 18 -17.24 -6.35 46.92
N ARG A 19 -16.23 -6.49 47.79
CA ARG A 19 -16.43 -6.77 49.22
C ARG A 19 -17.41 -5.75 49.79
N LYS A 20 -18.46 -6.24 50.48
CA LYS A 20 -19.33 -5.43 51.34
C LYS A 20 -18.46 -4.67 52.34
N CYS A 21 -18.41 -3.35 52.24
CA CYS A 21 -17.89 -2.50 53.31
C CYS A 21 -18.89 -2.52 54.47
N SER A 22 -18.55 -3.26 55.52
CA SER A 22 -19.11 -3.10 56.86
C SER A 22 -18.67 -1.76 57.43
N MET A 23 -19.64 -0.85 57.55
CA MET A 23 -19.88 0.05 58.68
C MET A 23 -18.76 0.11 59.75
N TRP A 24 -17.86 1.08 59.60
CA TRP A 24 -17.09 1.67 60.69
C TRP A 24 -17.07 3.18 60.47
N TRP A 25 -17.98 3.87 61.16
CA TRP A 25 -17.82 5.28 61.49
C TRP A 25 -17.44 5.36 62.96
N ILE A 26 -16.42 6.16 63.24
CA ILE A 26 -16.27 7.13 64.33
C ILE A 26 -14.76 7.25 64.62
N MET A 27 -14.16 8.34 64.16
CA MET A 27 -13.38 9.26 65.01
C MET A 27 -13.01 10.55 64.23
N SER A 28 -13.29 11.68 64.89
CA SER A 28 -12.83 13.06 64.70
C SER A 28 -13.60 14.01 63.74
N ASN A 29 -14.25 14.99 64.38
CA ASN A 29 -14.79 16.25 63.85
C ASN A 29 -13.72 17.11 63.14
N SER A 30 -13.55 17.05 61.82
CA SER A 30 -12.61 18.00 61.18
C SER A 30 -12.85 18.40 59.72
N LEU A 31 -14.03 18.16 59.12
CA LEU A 31 -14.26 18.46 57.69
C LEU A 31 -15.44 19.41 57.38
N ASP A 32 -16.15 19.94 58.38
CA ASP A 32 -17.32 20.82 58.15
C ASP A 32 -16.98 22.14 57.43
N HIS A 33 -15.70 22.53 57.38
CA HIS A 33 -15.22 23.72 56.67
C HIS A 33 -14.77 23.44 55.23
N LEU A 34 -14.72 22.18 54.78
CA LEU A 34 -14.33 21.81 53.42
C LEU A 34 -15.56 21.52 52.56
N GLU A 35 -15.73 22.28 51.47
CA GLU A 35 -16.85 22.13 50.56
C GLU A 35 -16.38 21.75 49.14
N LEU A 36 -17.04 20.75 48.53
CA LEU A 36 -16.86 20.41 47.12
C LEU A 36 -17.83 21.22 46.26
N LEU A 37 -17.33 22.11 45.41
CA LEU A 37 -18.14 23.01 44.60
C LEU A 37 -17.55 23.25 43.21
N ASN A 38 -18.32 23.84 42.29
CA ASN A 38 -17.83 24.21 40.96
C ASN A 38 -17.15 25.59 41.00
N PRO A 39 -16.02 25.79 40.28
CA PRO A 39 -15.24 27.02 40.36
C PRO A 39 -16.00 28.23 39.79
N ARG A 40 -15.75 29.40 40.39
CA ARG A 40 -16.20 30.73 39.97
C ARG A 40 -14.98 31.60 39.66
N PRO A 41 -15.12 32.74 38.95
CA PRO A 41 -14.00 33.60 38.61
C PRO A 41 -13.17 34.04 39.83
N GLU A 42 -13.82 34.26 40.99
CA GLU A 42 -13.15 34.58 42.26
C GLU A 42 -12.14 33.50 42.70
N HIS A 43 -12.35 32.23 42.33
CA HIS A 43 -11.48 31.11 42.69
C HIS A 43 -10.27 30.96 41.77
N PHE A 44 -10.21 31.65 40.61
CA PHE A 44 -9.18 31.42 39.59
C PHE A 44 -7.76 31.70 40.08
N LYS A 45 -7.59 32.74 40.90
CA LYS A 45 -6.30 33.04 41.52
C LYS A 45 -5.86 31.89 42.44
N SER A 46 -6.74 31.44 43.33
CA SER A 46 -6.43 30.34 44.25
C SER A 46 -6.15 29.01 43.52
N ILE A 47 -6.80 28.74 42.39
CA ILE A 47 -6.53 27.56 41.55
C ILE A 47 -5.13 27.65 40.92
N LYS A 48 -4.74 28.82 40.42
CA LYS A 48 -3.38 29.06 39.88
C LYS A 48 -2.33 28.87 40.96
N ASP A 49 -2.57 29.41 42.16
CA ASP A 49 -1.64 29.30 43.29
C ASP A 49 -1.48 27.84 43.73
N LEU A 50 -2.57 27.07 43.81
CA LEU A 50 -2.52 25.63 44.06
C LEU A 50 -1.73 24.88 42.99
N CYS A 51 -1.93 25.23 41.71
CA CYS A 51 -1.22 24.62 40.59
C CYS A 51 0.29 24.82 40.70
N LEU A 52 0.74 26.03 41.03
CA LEU A 52 2.17 26.34 41.25
C LEU A 52 2.75 25.59 42.45
N ARG A 53 1.97 25.37 43.52
CA ARG A 53 2.41 24.57 44.68
C ARG A 53 2.54 23.08 44.35
N VAL A 54 1.66 22.54 43.51
CA VAL A 54 1.66 21.11 43.15
C VAL A 54 2.63 20.81 41.98
N TYR A 55 2.78 21.76 41.06
CA TYR A 55 3.61 21.65 39.84
C TYR A 55 4.47 22.91 39.64
N PRO A 56 5.55 23.09 40.43
CA PRO A 56 6.36 24.31 40.39
C PRO A 56 7.06 24.56 39.03
N PHE A 57 7.24 23.51 38.23
CA PHE A 57 7.90 23.58 36.92
C PHE A 57 6.91 23.64 35.74
N HIS A 58 5.60 23.55 36.00
CA HIS A 58 4.59 23.56 34.95
C HIS A 58 3.88 24.91 34.89
N LYS A 59 3.54 25.38 33.68
CA LYS A 59 2.71 26.59 33.52
C LYS A 59 1.32 26.36 34.14
N PRO A 60 0.84 27.24 35.02
CA PRO A 60 -0.50 27.10 35.60
C PRO A 60 -1.57 27.38 34.55
N TRP A 61 -2.79 26.93 34.83
CA TRP A 61 -3.96 27.24 34.03
C TRP A 61 -4.19 28.75 33.94
N ASN A 62 -4.32 29.29 32.73
CA ASN A 62 -4.64 30.70 32.56
C ASN A 62 -6.15 30.96 32.70
N GLU A 63 -6.53 32.21 32.94
CA GLU A 63 -7.94 32.59 33.13
C GLU A 63 -8.83 32.26 31.92
N LYS A 64 -8.31 32.42 30.69
CA LYS A 64 -9.08 32.08 29.48
C LYS A 64 -9.36 30.58 29.40
N GLN A 65 -8.42 29.74 29.83
CA GLN A 65 -8.61 28.28 29.89
C GLN A 65 -9.64 27.91 30.96
N LEU A 66 -9.51 28.44 32.18
CA LEU A 66 -10.46 28.17 33.27
C LEU A 66 -11.87 28.63 32.93
N GLU A 67 -12.02 29.79 32.28
CA GLU A 67 -13.32 30.27 31.82
C GLU A 67 -13.88 29.41 30.68
N SER A 68 -13.02 28.91 29.79
CA SER A 68 -13.42 27.95 28.77
C SER A 68 -13.93 26.64 29.38
N HIS A 69 -13.24 26.09 30.39
CA HIS A 69 -13.69 24.88 31.09
C HIS A 69 -15.09 25.05 31.69
N ARG A 70 -15.34 26.18 32.35
CA ARG A 70 -16.65 26.53 32.92
C ARG A 70 -17.72 26.68 31.87
N SER A 71 -17.39 27.28 30.73
CA SER A 71 -18.34 27.51 29.63
C SER A 71 -18.74 26.21 28.93
N TYR A 72 -17.78 25.31 28.69
CA TYR A 72 -18.03 24.07 27.93
C TYR A 72 -18.57 22.93 28.80
N PHE A 73 -18.10 22.81 30.04
CA PHE A 73 -18.56 21.75 30.93
C PHE A 73 -18.42 22.13 32.40
N PRO A 74 -19.33 22.97 32.94
CA PRO A 74 -19.24 23.48 34.30
C PRO A 74 -19.26 22.36 35.34
N ASP A 75 -20.17 21.40 35.19
CA ASP A 75 -20.28 20.22 36.05
C ASP A 75 -18.99 19.40 36.13
N GLY A 76 -18.17 19.43 35.07
CA GLY A 76 -16.91 18.70 35.00
C GLY A 76 -15.77 19.31 35.80
N GLN A 77 -15.96 20.53 36.32
CA GLN A 77 -14.92 21.29 37.00
C GLN A 77 -15.24 21.33 38.49
N LEU A 78 -14.43 20.63 39.29
CA LEU A 78 -14.63 20.50 40.73
C LEU A 78 -13.47 21.14 41.47
N ILE A 79 -13.78 21.84 42.55
CA ILE A 79 -12.81 22.32 43.54
C ILE A 79 -13.24 21.92 44.94
N VAL A 80 -12.28 21.73 45.83
CA VAL A 80 -12.51 21.65 47.28
C VAL A 80 -12.02 22.97 47.87
N TYR A 81 -12.95 23.72 48.47
CA TYR A 81 -12.70 25.01 49.08
C TYR A 81 -12.66 24.88 50.60
N ASP A 82 -11.66 25.48 51.22
CA ASP A 82 -11.54 25.59 52.67
C ASP A 82 -12.08 26.96 53.09
N HIS A 83 -13.23 26.95 53.78
CA HIS A 83 -13.91 28.17 54.23
C HIS A 83 -13.19 28.87 55.38
N ASN A 84 -12.37 28.16 56.17
CA ASN A 84 -11.62 28.78 57.26
C ASN A 84 -10.41 29.55 56.73
N GLU A 85 -9.80 29.03 55.68
CA GLU A 85 -8.56 29.55 55.09
C GLU A 85 -8.81 30.37 53.81
N GLU A 86 -10.08 30.49 53.41
CA GLU A 86 -10.56 31.16 52.20
C GLU A 86 -9.76 30.77 50.94
N LYS A 87 -9.44 29.47 50.78
CA LYS A 87 -8.58 29.00 49.69
C LYS A 87 -9.03 27.67 49.10
N VAL A 88 -8.73 27.49 47.81
CA VAL A 88 -8.88 26.21 47.10
C VAL A 88 -7.75 25.26 47.50
N VAL A 89 -8.13 24.13 48.10
CA VAL A 89 -7.21 23.09 48.61
C VAL A 89 -7.22 21.81 47.77
N GLY A 90 -8.13 21.71 46.80
CA GLY A 90 -8.16 20.62 45.84
C GLY A 90 -8.88 20.99 44.53
N VAL A 91 -8.48 20.36 43.42
CA VAL A 91 -9.04 20.58 42.08
C VAL A 91 -9.18 19.24 41.37
N ALA A 92 -10.28 19.04 40.64
CA ALA A 92 -10.42 17.99 39.63
C ALA A 92 -11.15 18.52 38.40
N PHE A 93 -10.45 18.60 37.27
CA PHE A 93 -11.02 19.01 35.99
C PHE A 93 -11.26 17.82 35.09
N SER A 94 -12.40 17.84 34.40
CA SER A 94 -12.86 16.72 33.59
C SER A 94 -13.60 17.18 32.35
N LEU A 95 -13.66 16.32 31.33
CA LEU A 95 -14.49 16.50 30.14
C LEU A 95 -15.00 15.15 29.62
N ILE A 96 -16.12 15.16 28.88
CA ILE A 96 -16.68 13.96 28.28
C ILE A 96 -16.15 13.82 26.85
N ILE A 97 -15.52 12.70 26.54
CA ILE A 97 -14.94 12.47 25.21
C ILE A 97 -15.36 11.11 24.61
N PRO A 98 -15.43 11.00 23.28
CA PRO A 98 -15.48 9.73 22.59
C PRO A 98 -14.08 9.09 22.64
N TRP A 99 -13.75 8.42 23.75
CA TRP A 99 -12.40 7.89 23.98
C TRP A 99 -11.84 7.06 22.81
N ASP A 100 -12.69 6.29 22.12
CA ASP A 100 -12.26 5.46 20.98
C ASP A 100 -11.74 6.28 19.77
N ASP A 101 -11.82 7.62 19.83
CA ASP A 101 -11.25 8.54 18.84
C ASP A 101 -9.78 8.91 19.15
N TYR A 102 -9.28 8.50 20.33
CA TYR A 102 -7.96 8.85 20.87
C TYR A 102 -7.13 7.60 21.21
N SER A 103 -5.82 7.69 21.01
CA SER A 103 -4.84 6.71 21.48
C SER A 103 -4.43 7.01 22.93
N PRO A 104 -4.20 6.01 23.78
CA PRO A 104 -3.55 6.20 25.08
C PRO A 104 -2.16 6.87 25.00
N GLN A 105 -1.55 6.87 23.82
CA GLN A 105 -0.26 7.51 23.52
C GLN A 105 -0.38 8.94 22.98
N ASP A 106 -1.61 9.44 22.76
CA ASP A 106 -1.81 10.82 22.29
C ASP A 106 -1.40 11.82 23.39
N ASN A 107 -0.94 13.00 23.00
CA ASN A 107 -0.47 14.02 23.94
C ASN A 107 -1.65 14.53 24.80
N TRP A 108 -1.40 14.84 26.07
CA TRP A 108 -2.38 15.48 26.95
C TRP A 108 -3.01 16.75 26.32
N LYS A 109 -2.24 17.52 25.55
CA LYS A 109 -2.74 18.69 24.80
C LYS A 109 -3.82 18.30 23.77
N ASP A 110 -3.76 17.12 23.16
CA ASP A 110 -4.79 16.68 22.23
C ASP A 110 -6.08 16.31 22.96
N PHE A 111 -5.96 15.61 24.10
CA PHE A 111 -7.10 15.26 24.95
C PHE A 111 -7.82 16.47 25.53
N THR A 112 -7.11 17.58 25.70
CA THR A 112 -7.64 18.80 26.32
C THR A 112 -7.86 19.95 25.33
N SER A 113 -7.70 19.72 24.02
CA SER A 113 -7.74 20.79 23.00
C SER A 113 -6.83 21.99 23.34
N GLY A 114 -5.56 21.71 23.66
CA GLY A 114 -4.60 22.74 24.09
C GLY A 114 -4.91 23.31 25.47
N GLY A 115 -5.63 22.56 26.31
CA GLY A 115 -6.08 23.01 27.62
C GLY A 115 -7.37 23.84 27.63
N PHE A 116 -8.14 23.90 26.54
CA PHE A 116 -9.40 24.66 26.47
C PHE A 116 -10.67 23.80 26.51
N PHE A 117 -10.56 22.48 26.37
CA PHE A 117 -11.68 21.52 26.39
C PHE A 117 -12.75 21.72 25.30
N HIS A 118 -12.42 22.37 24.17
CA HIS A 118 -13.34 22.52 23.03
C HIS A 118 -13.82 21.18 22.43
N ASN A 119 -13.14 20.09 22.76
CA ASN A 119 -13.48 18.73 22.35
C ASN A 119 -14.46 18.02 23.31
N HIS A 120 -14.99 18.70 24.33
CA HIS A 120 -16.07 18.21 25.17
C HIS A 120 -17.28 17.81 24.31
N ASN A 121 -17.71 16.54 24.41
CA ASN A 121 -18.77 15.99 23.58
C ASN A 121 -19.66 15.00 24.36
N PRO A 122 -20.68 15.50 25.07
CA PRO A 122 -21.57 14.67 25.88
C PRO A 122 -22.54 13.86 25.01
N LYS A 123 -22.76 14.26 23.75
CA LYS A 123 -23.67 13.56 22.82
C LYS A 123 -23.09 12.23 22.33
N LYS A 124 -21.78 12.18 22.04
CA LYS A 124 -21.10 10.99 21.49
C LYS A 124 -20.18 10.30 22.49
N GLY A 125 -19.72 11.01 23.52
CA GLY A 125 -18.81 10.46 24.52
C GLY A 125 -19.49 9.54 25.53
N LYS A 126 -18.74 8.55 26.00
CA LYS A 126 -19.15 7.63 27.10
C LYS A 126 -18.09 7.52 28.20
N THR A 127 -17.07 8.35 28.13
CA THR A 127 -15.91 8.35 29.02
C THR A 127 -15.75 9.74 29.61
N LEU A 128 -15.72 9.81 30.94
CA LEU A 128 -15.26 11.00 31.64
C LEU A 128 -13.73 10.95 31.64
N TYR A 129 -13.09 11.89 30.95
CA TYR A 129 -11.65 12.04 30.99
C TYR A 129 -11.27 12.99 32.13
N GLY A 130 -10.49 12.50 33.09
CA GLY A 130 -9.92 13.31 34.16
C GLY A 130 -8.66 14.00 33.66
N ALA A 131 -8.78 15.27 33.28
CA ALA A 131 -7.71 16.05 32.69
C ALA A 131 -6.70 16.56 33.72
N GLU A 132 -7.16 16.85 34.95
CA GLU A 132 -6.31 17.36 36.04
C GLU A 132 -6.80 16.87 37.40
N VAL A 133 -5.89 16.58 38.32
CA VAL A 133 -6.22 16.40 39.74
C VAL A 133 -5.10 16.92 40.62
N MET A 134 -5.43 17.85 41.52
CA MET A 134 -4.48 18.49 42.42
C MET A 134 -5.03 18.47 43.83
N VAL A 135 -4.18 18.16 44.80
CA VAL A 135 -4.47 18.28 46.23
C VAL A 135 -3.30 19.03 46.86
N ASP A 136 -3.63 20.05 47.63
CA ASP A 136 -2.64 20.87 48.32
C ASP A 136 -1.72 19.97 49.18
N PRO A 137 -0.38 20.10 49.06
CA PRO A 137 0.56 19.29 49.82
C PRO A 137 0.27 19.21 51.32
N GLU A 138 -0.20 20.29 51.95
CA GLU A 138 -0.47 20.38 53.40
C GLU A 138 -1.78 19.68 53.82
N TYR A 139 -2.64 19.40 52.85
CA TYR A 139 -3.95 18.77 53.04
C TYR A 139 -3.98 17.30 52.57
N ARG A 140 -2.85 16.77 52.09
CA ARG A 140 -2.74 15.35 51.74
C ARG A 140 -3.02 14.49 52.97
N GLY A 141 -3.68 13.35 52.75
CA GLY A 141 -4.11 12.45 53.84
C GLY A 141 -5.42 12.86 54.53
N ARG A 142 -5.95 14.07 54.29
CA ARG A 142 -7.20 14.56 54.92
C ARG A 142 -8.49 14.20 54.15
N GLY A 143 -8.42 13.27 53.20
CA GLY A 143 -9.60 12.80 52.45
C GLY A 143 -10.00 13.63 51.22
N ILE A 144 -9.36 14.77 50.93
CA ILE A 144 -9.70 15.65 49.78
C ILE A 144 -9.69 14.90 48.44
N GLY A 145 -8.66 14.08 48.18
CA GLY A 145 -8.59 13.30 46.95
C GLY A 145 -9.79 12.34 46.79
N LYS A 146 -10.27 11.77 47.90
CA LYS A 146 -11.45 10.88 47.90
C LYS A 146 -12.72 11.67 47.55
N MET A 147 -12.87 12.89 48.07
CA MET A 147 -13.98 13.79 47.72
C MET A 147 -13.98 14.11 46.22
N LEU A 148 -12.83 14.49 45.65
CA LEU A 148 -12.71 14.81 44.23
C LEU A 148 -13.05 13.64 43.30
N TYR A 149 -12.55 12.43 43.62
CA TYR A 149 -12.87 11.23 42.83
C TYR A 149 -14.31 10.78 43.02
N GLN A 150 -14.91 11.01 44.19
CA GLN A 150 -16.33 10.77 44.39
C GLN A 150 -17.17 11.72 43.52
N GLY A 151 -16.86 13.01 43.48
CA GLY A 151 -17.54 13.95 42.59
C GLY A 151 -17.45 13.56 41.10
N ARG A 152 -16.32 13.00 40.65
CA ARG A 152 -16.22 12.43 39.29
C ARG A 152 -17.14 11.24 39.05
N ARG A 153 -17.33 10.38 40.04
CA ARG A 153 -18.27 9.24 39.96
C ARG A 153 -19.71 9.75 39.89
N ASP A 154 -20.03 10.78 40.66
CA ASP A 154 -21.36 11.40 40.65
C ASP A 154 -21.65 12.05 39.27
N ILE A 155 -20.64 12.67 38.63
CA ILE A 155 -20.74 13.14 37.23
C ILE A 155 -20.98 11.97 36.28
N CYS A 156 -20.27 10.85 36.43
CA CYS A 156 -20.50 9.66 35.59
C CYS A 156 -21.93 9.14 35.72
N ASP A 157 -22.48 9.11 36.92
CA ASP A 157 -23.86 8.71 37.16
C ASP A 157 -24.85 9.70 36.54
N LYS A 158 -24.67 11.00 36.77
CA LYS A 158 -25.50 12.07 36.21
C LYS A 158 -25.57 12.03 34.68
N TYR A 159 -24.44 11.77 34.02
CA TYR A 159 -24.34 11.79 32.55
C TYR A 159 -24.43 10.42 31.88
N GLY A 160 -24.71 9.35 32.64
CA GLY A 160 -24.84 8.01 32.07
C GLY A 160 -23.55 7.49 31.42
N LEU A 161 -22.41 7.77 32.03
CA LEU A 161 -21.07 7.43 31.53
C LEU A 161 -20.61 6.08 32.10
N THR A 162 -20.06 5.23 31.24
CA THR A 162 -19.70 3.85 31.62
C THR A 162 -18.36 3.75 32.32
N ARG A 163 -17.53 4.81 32.28
CA ARG A 163 -16.16 4.78 32.80
C ARG A 163 -15.54 6.16 33.01
N ILE A 164 -14.51 6.19 33.85
CA ILE A 164 -13.54 7.29 34.00
C ILE A 164 -12.19 6.81 33.45
N ARG A 165 -11.48 7.67 32.72
CA ARG A 165 -10.07 7.46 32.34
C ARG A 165 -9.24 8.70 32.66
N ALA A 166 -7.98 8.51 33.04
CA ALA A 166 -7.06 9.61 33.34
C ALA A 166 -5.59 9.16 33.17
N GLY A 167 -4.68 10.12 33.11
CA GLY A 167 -3.24 9.87 33.28
C GLY A 167 -2.83 10.04 34.75
N ALA A 168 -2.22 9.01 35.31
CA ALA A 168 -1.61 8.96 36.63
C ALA A 168 -0.13 9.35 36.53
N ARG A 169 0.23 10.56 36.96
CA ARG A 169 1.63 11.03 36.98
C ARG A 169 2.51 10.07 37.77
N LEU A 170 3.56 9.52 37.16
CA LEU A 170 4.50 8.58 37.80
C LEU A 170 5.57 9.33 38.60
N ARG A 171 5.19 9.85 39.77
CA ARG A 171 5.95 10.87 40.49
C ARG A 171 7.35 10.42 40.94
N ASN A 172 7.51 9.15 41.28
CA ASN A 172 8.79 8.63 41.76
C ASN A 172 9.67 8.04 40.64
N LEU A 173 9.28 8.16 39.37
CA LEU A 173 9.96 7.49 38.25
C LEU A 173 11.43 7.92 38.08
N HIS A 174 11.75 9.20 38.26
CA HIS A 174 13.13 9.71 38.19
C HIS A 174 14.12 8.97 39.09
N LYS A 175 13.66 8.35 40.20
CA LYS A 175 14.50 7.55 41.10
C LYS A 175 14.93 6.21 40.51
N PHE A 176 14.36 5.81 39.38
CA PHE A 176 14.52 4.51 38.74
C PHE A 176 14.87 4.61 37.24
N GLU A 177 15.19 5.80 36.73
CA GLU A 177 15.44 6.06 35.29
C GLU A 177 16.47 5.09 34.67
N ASP A 178 17.57 4.84 35.37
CA ASP A 178 18.64 3.94 34.92
C ASP A 178 18.38 2.45 35.20
N LYS A 179 17.31 2.13 35.94
CA LYS A 179 17.05 0.78 36.47
C LYS A 179 15.95 0.03 35.72
N MET A 180 14.93 0.73 35.23
CA MET A 180 13.79 0.11 34.57
C MET A 180 13.03 1.11 33.70
N SER A 181 12.21 0.61 32.76
CA SER A 181 11.35 1.47 31.97
C SER A 181 10.14 1.98 32.75
N ALA A 182 9.51 3.06 32.29
CA ALA A 182 8.27 3.59 32.87
C ALA A 182 7.14 2.55 32.91
N GLU A 183 7.03 1.71 31.87
CA GLU A 183 6.10 0.59 31.80
C GLU A 183 6.36 -0.44 32.90
N GLU A 184 7.63 -0.80 33.12
CA GLU A 184 8.00 -1.75 34.16
C GLU A 184 7.75 -1.17 35.55
N TYR A 185 8.10 0.10 35.77
CA TYR A 185 7.80 0.81 37.01
C TYR A 185 6.30 0.83 37.30
N ALA A 186 5.48 1.22 36.33
CA ALA A 186 4.02 1.25 36.49
C ALA A 186 3.42 -0.14 36.75
N ARG A 187 3.97 -1.21 36.12
CA ARG A 187 3.58 -2.59 36.43
C ARG A 187 3.89 -2.97 37.87
N LYS A 188 5.11 -2.67 38.35
CA LYS A 188 5.52 -2.96 39.73
C LYS A 188 4.69 -2.20 40.75
N VAL A 189 4.28 -0.97 40.43
CA VAL A 189 3.34 -0.23 41.27
C VAL A 189 1.94 -0.88 41.24
N ALA A 190 1.49 -1.33 40.07
CA ALA A 190 0.20 -2.00 39.91
C ALA A 190 0.14 -3.40 40.57
N SER A 191 1.28 -4.08 40.71
CA SER A 191 1.42 -5.34 41.46
C SER A 191 1.77 -5.16 42.94
N GLU A 192 1.78 -3.91 43.44
CA GLU A 192 2.13 -3.56 44.82
C GLU A 192 3.59 -3.90 45.23
N GLU A 193 4.47 -4.17 44.26
CA GLU A 193 5.92 -4.34 44.48
C GLU A 193 6.62 -3.01 44.74
N LEU A 194 6.07 -1.90 44.23
CA LEU A 194 6.55 -0.53 44.43
C LEU A 194 5.39 0.39 44.84
N ALA A 195 5.73 1.51 45.49
CA ALA A 195 4.76 2.54 45.86
C ALA A 195 5.03 3.86 45.11
N ASP A 196 4.00 4.38 44.46
CA ASP A 196 3.99 5.70 43.84
C ASP A 196 2.90 6.58 44.46
N PRO A 197 3.21 7.80 44.93
CA PRO A 197 2.24 8.65 45.62
C PRO A 197 0.95 8.93 44.86
N THR A 198 1.02 9.02 43.53
CA THR A 198 -0.15 9.33 42.69
C THR A 198 -0.84 8.04 42.27
N LEU A 199 -0.08 7.13 41.65
CA LEU A 199 -0.66 5.93 41.06
C LEU A 199 -1.21 4.99 42.15
N SER A 200 -0.47 4.73 43.24
CA SER A 200 -0.96 3.87 44.33
C SER A 200 -2.24 4.42 44.97
N PHE A 201 -2.37 5.75 45.11
CA PHE A 201 -3.62 6.36 45.59
C PHE A 201 -4.79 6.09 44.63
N GLN A 202 -4.58 6.25 43.33
CA GLN A 202 -5.63 6.05 42.34
C GLN A 202 -6.06 4.58 42.21
N LEU A 203 -5.12 3.64 42.33
CA LEU A 203 -5.43 2.21 42.41
C LEU A 203 -6.31 1.90 43.64
N ASN A 204 -6.01 2.51 44.79
CA ASN A 204 -6.86 2.40 45.99
C ASN A 204 -8.26 3.02 45.82
N GLN A 205 -8.48 3.86 44.80
CA GLN A 205 -9.81 4.37 44.43
C GLN A 205 -10.57 3.45 43.46
N GLY A 206 -10.05 2.25 43.18
CA GLY A 206 -10.65 1.22 42.33
C GLY A 206 -10.30 1.37 40.85
N PHE A 207 -9.25 2.13 40.51
CA PHE A 207 -8.75 2.18 39.14
C PHE A 207 -7.80 1.01 38.86
N VAL A 208 -7.65 0.68 37.58
CA VAL A 208 -6.63 -0.26 37.09
C VAL A 208 -5.75 0.41 36.04
N VAL A 209 -4.50 -0.05 35.90
CA VAL A 209 -3.60 0.42 34.85
C VAL A 209 -3.89 -0.33 33.55
N ILE A 210 -4.06 0.42 32.46
CA ILE A 210 -4.38 -0.12 31.15
C ILE A 210 -3.30 0.16 30.10
N ASP A 211 -2.45 1.16 30.30
CA ASP A 211 -1.30 1.49 29.45
C ASP A 211 -0.38 2.49 30.19
N THR A 212 0.69 2.95 29.55
CA THR A 212 1.45 4.15 29.96
C THR A 212 1.52 5.15 28.81
N ALA A 213 1.36 6.43 29.10
CA ALA A 213 1.52 7.52 28.14
C ALA A 213 2.93 8.12 28.24
N LYS A 214 3.57 8.34 27.08
CA LYS A 214 4.79 9.15 26.96
C LYS A 214 4.42 10.57 26.52
N ASN A 215 5.16 11.58 26.98
CA ASN A 215 4.94 13.00 26.71
C ASN A 215 3.67 13.58 27.37
N TYR A 216 3.28 13.08 28.54
CA TYR A 216 2.11 13.55 29.27
C TYR A 216 2.35 14.90 29.96
N LEU A 217 3.51 15.05 30.62
CA LEU A 217 3.98 16.28 31.27
C LEU A 217 5.50 16.45 30.98
N MET A 218 5.87 16.83 29.75
CA MET A 218 7.27 16.77 29.31
C MET A 218 8.25 17.58 30.16
N ASP A 219 7.77 18.67 30.77
CA ASP A 219 8.58 19.57 31.59
C ASP A 219 8.65 19.14 33.07
N ASP A 220 8.06 17.99 33.43
CA ASP A 220 8.05 17.47 34.80
C ASP A 220 9.27 16.56 35.08
N PRO A 221 10.23 17.01 35.91
CA PRO A 221 11.44 16.24 36.20
C PRO A 221 11.18 15.01 37.06
N GLU A 222 10.07 14.95 37.80
CA GLU A 222 9.77 13.83 38.69
C GLU A 222 9.25 12.59 37.92
N SER A 223 8.43 12.83 36.89
CA SER A 223 7.83 11.76 36.07
C SER A 223 8.51 11.54 34.73
N LEU A 224 9.50 12.36 34.36
CA LEU A 224 10.21 12.29 33.07
C LEU A 224 9.25 12.36 31.87
N GLY A 225 8.11 13.02 32.03
CA GLY A 225 7.06 13.10 31.02
C GLY A 225 6.19 11.85 30.87
N TYR A 226 6.20 10.92 31.82
CA TYR A 226 5.41 9.69 31.80
C TYR A 226 4.22 9.70 32.75
N ALA A 227 3.15 9.02 32.35
CA ALA A 227 1.99 8.74 33.19
C ALA A 227 1.48 7.31 32.96
N ALA A 228 0.94 6.67 33.99
CA ALA A 228 0.14 5.45 33.81
C ALA A 228 -1.28 5.83 33.37
N VAL A 229 -1.77 5.24 32.29
CA VAL A 229 -3.16 5.43 31.85
C VAL A 229 -4.04 4.51 32.70
N ILE A 230 -4.96 5.10 33.45
CA ILE A 230 -5.82 4.39 34.40
C ILE A 230 -7.28 4.41 33.97
N GLU A 231 -8.01 3.34 34.31
CA GLU A 231 -9.45 3.21 34.03
C GLU A 231 -10.23 2.75 35.27
N TRP A 232 -11.39 3.38 35.48
CA TRP A 232 -12.42 2.93 36.41
C TRP A 232 -13.71 2.69 35.63
N LEU A 233 -14.35 1.54 35.84
CA LEU A 233 -15.65 1.22 35.25
C LEU A 233 -16.76 1.59 36.22
N ASN A 234 -17.83 2.20 35.71
CA ASN A 234 -18.99 2.54 36.52
C ASN A 234 -19.81 1.28 36.83
N PRO A 235 -19.90 0.81 38.08
CA PRO A 235 -20.62 -0.42 38.41
C PRO A 235 -22.11 -0.39 38.08
N LYS A 236 -22.74 0.79 38.03
CA LYS A 236 -24.17 0.95 37.71
C LYS A 236 -24.46 0.80 36.23
N LEU A 237 -23.48 1.05 35.35
CA LEU A 237 -23.69 1.18 33.90
C LEU A 237 -22.80 0.28 33.04
N ALA A 238 -21.64 -0.11 33.54
CA ALA A 238 -20.72 -1.01 32.85
C ALA A 238 -21.34 -2.41 32.72
N LYS A 239 -21.29 -2.97 31.52
CA LYS A 239 -21.78 -4.31 31.23
C LYS A 239 -20.65 -5.32 31.33
N GLU A 240 -20.99 -6.60 31.39
CA GLU A 240 -20.00 -7.69 31.47
C GLU A 240 -18.92 -7.64 30.38
N ARG A 241 -19.30 -7.23 29.16
CA ARG A 241 -18.34 -7.00 28.06
C ARG A 241 -17.28 -5.95 28.36
N ASP A 242 -17.62 -4.95 29.17
CA ASP A 242 -16.75 -3.82 29.49
C ASP A 242 -15.69 -4.28 30.51
N TYR A 243 -16.12 -5.05 31.52
CA TYR A 243 -15.20 -5.74 32.45
C TYR A 243 -14.30 -6.74 31.74
N LYS A 244 -14.83 -7.54 30.81
CA LYS A 244 -14.02 -8.48 30.01
C LYS A 244 -12.94 -7.75 29.21
N ARG A 245 -13.30 -6.66 28.53
CA ARG A 245 -12.35 -5.82 27.77
C ARG A 245 -11.30 -5.21 28.70
N GLN A 246 -11.69 -4.67 29.85
CA GLN A 246 -10.75 -4.12 30.82
C GLN A 246 -9.77 -5.20 31.29
N LYS A 247 -10.26 -6.39 31.64
CA LYS A 247 -9.42 -7.53 32.07
C LYS A 247 -8.41 -7.93 30.98
N GLU A 248 -8.83 -8.01 29.72
CA GLU A 248 -7.93 -8.31 28.59
C GLU A 248 -6.82 -7.26 28.48
N VAL A 249 -7.16 -5.98 28.57
CA VAL A 249 -6.20 -4.88 28.46
C VAL A 249 -5.22 -4.89 29.65
N VAL A 250 -5.73 -5.04 30.88
CA VAL A 250 -4.91 -5.14 32.09
C VAL A 250 -3.96 -6.34 32.01
N ASN A 251 -4.46 -7.52 31.63
CA ASN A 251 -3.61 -8.70 31.48
C ASN A 251 -2.50 -8.49 30.44
N THR A 252 -2.84 -7.85 29.31
CA THR A 252 -1.86 -7.51 28.27
C THR A 252 -0.76 -6.61 28.84
N PHE A 253 -1.17 -5.52 29.52
CA PHE A 253 -0.25 -4.59 30.16
C PHE A 253 0.66 -5.27 31.19
N MET A 254 0.08 -6.10 32.08
CA MET A 254 0.80 -6.83 33.13
C MET A 254 1.79 -7.87 32.56
N ASN A 255 1.47 -8.50 31.43
CA ASN A 255 2.34 -9.49 30.78
C ASN A 255 3.55 -8.88 30.04
N GLY A 256 3.74 -7.56 30.07
CA GLY A 256 4.80 -6.92 29.27
C GLY A 256 4.45 -6.79 27.79
N GLU A 257 3.24 -7.18 27.40
CA GLU A 257 2.73 -7.03 26.05
C GLU A 257 2.16 -5.61 25.93
N ARG A 258 2.53 -4.88 24.87
CA ARG A 258 1.83 -3.62 24.59
C ARG A 258 0.42 -3.96 24.15
N PHE A 259 -0.59 -3.46 24.86
CA PHE A 259 -1.94 -3.36 24.31
C PHE A 259 -1.82 -2.47 23.07
N ILE A 260 -1.75 -3.06 21.88
CA ILE A 260 -1.46 -2.35 20.64
C ILE A 260 -2.60 -1.36 20.36
N PRO A 261 -2.43 -0.04 20.59
CA PRO A 261 -3.36 0.92 20.03
C PRO A 261 -3.00 1.00 18.55
N GLU A 262 -3.98 0.69 17.71
CA GLU A 262 -4.12 1.10 16.31
C GLU A 262 -2.83 1.65 15.65
N HIS A 263 -2.02 0.76 15.04
CA HIS A 263 -0.84 1.15 14.26
C HIS A 263 -1.16 2.02 13.04
N LEU A 264 -2.43 2.25 12.73
CA LEU A 264 -2.86 3.14 11.65
C LEU A 264 -2.74 4.60 12.08
N PRO A 265 -2.17 5.49 11.25
CA PRO A 265 -2.12 6.93 11.51
C PRO A 265 -3.51 7.55 11.74
N ARG A 266 -3.59 8.55 12.63
CA ARG A 266 -4.83 9.24 13.03
C ARG A 266 -5.54 9.83 11.81
N GLU A 267 -4.79 10.46 10.92
CA GLU A 267 -5.27 11.10 9.70
C GLU A 267 -6.03 10.07 8.85
N LEU A 268 -5.40 8.92 8.59
CA LEU A 268 -5.98 7.85 7.81
C LEU A 268 -7.25 7.29 8.45
N ARG A 269 -7.24 7.07 9.77
CA ARG A 269 -8.45 6.61 10.49
C ARG A 269 -9.60 7.60 10.35
N ARG A 270 -9.30 8.90 10.44
CA ARG A 270 -10.30 9.97 10.29
C ARG A 270 -10.87 10.01 8.87
N LEU A 271 -10.04 9.86 7.83
CA LEU A 271 -10.50 9.75 6.45
C LEU A 271 -11.44 8.55 6.26
N VAL A 272 -10.99 7.35 6.64
CA VAL A 272 -11.77 6.11 6.49
C VAL A 272 -13.10 6.23 7.22
N ARG A 273 -13.11 6.71 8.46
CA ARG A 273 -14.34 6.89 9.23
C ARG A 273 -15.30 7.86 8.54
N ARG A 274 -14.80 9.00 8.03
CA ARG A 274 -15.64 9.98 7.34
C ARG A 274 -16.26 9.38 6.09
N SER A 275 -15.45 8.80 5.21
CA SER A 275 -15.92 8.23 3.94
C SER A 275 -16.92 7.09 4.15
N THR A 276 -16.69 6.24 5.15
CA THR A 276 -17.61 5.14 5.49
C THR A 276 -18.92 5.62 6.13
N LEU A 277 -18.90 6.72 6.90
CA LEU A 277 -20.13 7.35 7.39
C LEU A 277 -20.97 7.91 6.24
N VAL A 278 -20.33 8.59 5.28
CA VAL A 278 -21.02 9.13 4.09
C VAL A 278 -21.64 8.01 3.26
N LEU A 279 -20.89 6.93 3.00
CA LEU A 279 -21.44 5.74 2.34
C LEU A 279 -22.64 5.17 3.11
N GLY A 280 -22.56 5.10 4.44
CA GLY A 280 -23.66 4.63 5.28
C GLY A 280 -24.94 5.48 5.15
N GLU A 281 -24.82 6.81 5.10
CA GLU A 281 -25.98 7.69 4.87
C GLU A 281 -26.55 7.52 3.45
N ILE A 282 -25.70 7.36 2.44
CA ILE A 282 -26.15 7.11 1.05
C ILE A 282 -26.90 5.79 0.95
N ILE A 283 -26.43 4.73 1.62
CA ILE A 283 -27.13 3.44 1.67
C ILE A 283 -28.50 3.59 2.34
N LYS A 284 -28.60 4.32 3.46
CA LYS A 284 -29.89 4.56 4.12
C LYS A 284 -30.86 5.32 3.23
N GLU A 285 -30.36 6.33 2.52
CA GLU A 285 -31.18 7.15 1.63
C GLU A 285 -31.69 6.37 0.43
N ARG A 286 -30.85 5.52 -0.18
CA ARG A 286 -31.18 4.80 -1.42
C ARG A 286 -31.91 3.48 -1.20
N GLU A 287 -31.53 2.74 -0.17
CA GLU A 287 -32.03 1.37 0.07
C GLU A 287 -32.90 1.26 1.35
N GLY A 288 -33.03 2.35 2.09
CA GLY A 288 -33.77 2.38 3.35
C GLY A 288 -32.97 1.93 4.57
N ILE A 289 -33.52 2.25 5.75
CA ILE A 289 -32.86 2.00 7.03
C ILE A 289 -32.66 0.51 7.33
N ASP A 290 -33.55 -0.36 6.84
CA ASP A 290 -33.50 -1.80 7.12
C ASP A 290 -32.36 -2.49 6.37
N PHE A 291 -32.13 -2.12 5.12
CA PHE A 291 -30.97 -2.60 4.39
C PHE A 291 -29.66 -2.08 5.01
N PHE A 292 -29.60 -0.80 5.41
CA PHE A 292 -28.46 -0.28 6.15
C PHE A 292 -28.18 -1.06 7.45
N ARG A 293 -29.22 -1.36 8.25
CA ARG A 293 -29.11 -2.19 9.46
C ARG A 293 -28.57 -3.59 9.14
N LYS A 294 -28.96 -4.15 7.99
CA LYS A 294 -28.46 -5.45 7.50
C LYS A 294 -26.96 -5.39 7.18
N VAL A 295 -26.49 -4.40 6.42
CA VAL A 295 -25.07 -4.17 6.15
C VAL A 295 -24.28 -4.07 7.47
N GLU A 296 -24.77 -3.25 8.40
CA GLU A 296 -24.16 -3.06 9.72
C GLU A 296 -24.15 -4.33 10.57
N ASN A 297 -25.18 -5.17 10.48
CA ASN A 297 -25.25 -6.44 11.18
C ASN A 297 -24.14 -7.39 10.70
N TYR A 298 -24.03 -7.61 9.38
CA TYR A 298 -22.96 -8.43 8.81
C TYR A 298 -21.58 -7.88 9.19
N ARG A 299 -21.36 -6.56 9.06
CA ARG A 299 -20.10 -5.92 9.43
C ARG A 299 -19.73 -6.14 10.90
N LYS A 300 -20.68 -5.98 11.83
CA LYS A 300 -20.46 -6.19 13.27
C LYS A 300 -20.19 -7.64 13.62
N ARG A 301 -20.91 -8.59 13.02
CA ARG A 301 -20.71 -10.04 13.20
C ARG A 301 -19.29 -10.44 12.74
N LEU A 302 -18.89 -9.98 11.56
CA LEU A 302 -17.55 -10.19 10.99
C LEU A 302 -16.43 -9.57 11.83
N LYS A 303 -16.64 -8.35 12.36
CA LYS A 303 -15.68 -7.70 13.26
C LYS A 303 -15.49 -8.44 14.58
N LYS A 304 -16.53 -9.07 15.12
CA LYS A 304 -16.43 -9.85 16.37
C LYS A 304 -15.70 -11.17 16.15
N ALA A 305 -15.91 -11.81 15.01
CA ALA A 305 -15.27 -13.06 14.63
C ALA A 305 -13.92 -12.83 13.92
N ARG A 306 -13.11 -11.86 14.35
CA ARG A 306 -11.91 -11.33 13.63
C ARG A 306 -10.87 -12.38 13.19
N THR A 307 -10.98 -13.61 13.68
CA THR A 307 -10.50 -14.85 13.05
C THR A 307 -11.67 -15.82 13.08
N GLY A 308 -12.42 -15.90 11.98
CA GLY A 308 -13.70 -16.59 11.98
C GLY A 308 -13.44 -18.09 11.96
N SER A 309 -13.69 -18.78 13.08
CA SER A 309 -13.75 -20.24 13.07
C SER A 309 -14.62 -20.69 11.88
N LYS A 310 -14.12 -21.64 11.08
CA LYS A 310 -14.86 -22.27 9.98
C LYS A 310 -16.36 -22.45 10.22
N THR A 311 -16.76 -22.83 11.44
CA THR A 311 -18.17 -22.98 11.85
C THR A 311 -18.98 -21.68 11.76
N PHE A 312 -18.40 -20.55 12.17
CA PHE A 312 -19.02 -19.23 12.05
C PHE A 312 -19.20 -18.83 10.58
N LEU A 313 -18.15 -19.01 9.76
CA LEU A 313 -18.20 -18.69 8.33
C LEU A 313 -19.25 -19.53 7.60
N LYS A 314 -19.36 -20.83 7.92
CA LYS A 314 -20.42 -21.72 7.40
C LYS A 314 -21.83 -21.23 7.75
N ARG A 315 -22.06 -20.79 8.99
CA ARG A 315 -23.38 -20.26 9.41
C ARG A 315 -23.72 -18.98 8.65
N MET A 316 -22.74 -18.09 8.50
CA MET A 316 -22.92 -16.85 7.75
C MET A 316 -23.14 -17.08 6.25
N LEU A 317 -22.48 -18.07 5.66
CA LEU A 317 -22.75 -18.50 4.28
C LEU A 317 -24.22 -18.92 4.13
N LYS A 318 -24.73 -19.75 5.06
CA LYS A 318 -26.15 -20.15 5.07
C LYS A 318 -27.10 -18.97 5.26
N ASP A 319 -26.73 -17.97 6.06
CA ASP A 319 -27.54 -16.75 6.21
C ASP A 319 -27.58 -15.95 4.91
N LEU A 320 -26.43 -15.78 4.24
CA LEU A 320 -26.33 -15.09 2.95
C LEU A 320 -27.07 -15.84 1.85
N GLU A 321 -27.09 -17.18 1.86
CA GLU A 321 -27.89 -17.99 0.92
C GLU A 321 -29.40 -17.73 1.03
N LYS A 322 -29.89 -17.36 2.23
CA LYS A 322 -31.31 -17.03 2.47
C LYS A 322 -31.67 -15.60 2.02
N GLU A 323 -30.68 -14.75 1.78
CA GLU A 323 -30.93 -13.41 1.26
C GLU A 323 -31.42 -13.46 -0.20
N SER A 324 -32.27 -12.52 -0.59
CA SER A 324 -32.67 -12.36 -1.99
C SER A 324 -31.45 -12.11 -2.87
N ASN A 325 -31.50 -12.49 -4.15
CA ASN A 325 -30.41 -12.26 -5.10
C ASN A 325 -30.06 -10.76 -5.19
N GLU A 326 -31.06 -9.89 -5.13
CA GLU A 326 -30.88 -8.43 -5.08
C GLU A 326 -30.09 -7.99 -3.83
N ASN A 327 -30.45 -8.50 -2.65
CA ASN A 327 -29.72 -8.19 -1.42
C ASN A 327 -28.29 -8.74 -1.45
N GLN A 328 -28.07 -9.94 -2.01
CA GLN A 328 -26.72 -10.51 -2.18
C GLN A 328 -25.83 -9.57 -3.00
N LEU A 329 -26.36 -9.06 -4.12
CA LEU A 329 -25.65 -8.09 -4.97
C LEU A 329 -25.41 -6.75 -4.27
N LYS A 330 -26.43 -6.17 -3.64
CA LYS A 330 -26.28 -4.90 -2.90
C LYS A 330 -25.29 -5.02 -1.73
N LEU A 331 -25.27 -6.17 -1.05
CA LEU A 331 -24.27 -6.47 -0.01
C LEU A 331 -22.87 -6.57 -0.62
N ALA A 332 -22.69 -7.28 -1.75
CA ALA A 332 -21.40 -7.35 -2.43
C ALA A 332 -20.90 -5.93 -2.78
N HIS A 333 -21.77 -5.13 -3.40
CA HIS A 333 -21.46 -3.77 -3.81
C HIS A 333 -21.10 -2.87 -2.61
N ALA A 334 -21.87 -2.93 -1.52
CA ALA A 334 -21.59 -2.14 -0.31
C ALA A 334 -20.22 -2.44 0.31
N PHE A 335 -19.86 -3.72 0.44
CA PHE A 335 -18.58 -4.11 1.03
C PHE A 335 -17.40 -3.87 0.07
N ALA A 336 -17.60 -4.05 -1.24
CA ALA A 336 -16.60 -3.71 -2.24
C ALA A 336 -16.32 -2.20 -2.28
N LEU A 337 -17.36 -1.36 -2.28
CA LEU A 337 -17.21 0.09 -2.18
C LEU A 337 -16.54 0.53 -0.90
N GLN A 338 -16.85 -0.12 0.24
CA GLN A 338 -16.18 0.19 1.48
C GLN A 338 -14.66 -0.04 1.39
N LEU A 339 -14.23 -1.10 0.71
CA LEU A 339 -12.81 -1.39 0.46
C LEU A 339 -12.17 -0.40 -0.52
N GLU A 340 -12.87 -0.01 -1.60
CA GLU A 340 -12.40 1.03 -2.52
C GLU A 340 -12.22 2.37 -1.83
N LEU A 341 -13.16 2.77 -0.98
CA LEU A 341 -13.04 4.01 -0.19
C LEU A 341 -11.88 3.94 0.79
N VAL A 342 -11.61 2.77 1.41
CA VAL A 342 -10.41 2.58 2.23
C VAL A 342 -9.14 2.74 1.40
N ASN A 343 -9.10 2.18 0.19
CA ASN A 343 -7.97 2.34 -0.73
C ASN A 343 -7.78 3.81 -1.16
N ALA A 344 -8.85 4.54 -1.46
CA ALA A 344 -8.81 5.96 -1.78
C ALA A 344 -8.29 6.80 -0.60
N CYS A 345 -8.76 6.51 0.63
CA CYS A 345 -8.26 7.16 1.84
C CYS A 345 -6.77 6.89 2.08
N GLU A 346 -6.33 5.64 1.89
CA GLU A 346 -4.90 5.29 1.98
C GLU A 346 -4.07 6.00 0.90
N SER A 347 -4.59 6.13 -0.32
CA SER A 347 -3.92 6.84 -1.41
C SER A 347 -3.73 8.32 -1.06
N ALA A 348 -4.80 9.02 -0.69
CA ALA A 348 -4.75 10.43 -0.29
C ALA A 348 -3.78 10.65 0.88
N TYR A 349 -3.84 9.80 1.91
CA TYR A 349 -2.91 9.88 3.04
C TYR A 349 -1.45 9.65 2.63
N ARG A 350 -1.18 8.68 1.74
CA ARG A 350 0.19 8.41 1.25
C ARG A 350 0.73 9.60 0.45
N THR A 351 -0.07 10.18 -0.43
CA THR A 351 0.28 11.37 -1.21
C THR A 351 0.61 12.54 -0.28
N TRP A 352 -0.30 12.87 0.64
CA TRP A 352 -0.11 13.92 1.64
C TRP A 352 1.17 13.72 2.46
N ARG A 353 1.41 12.50 2.98
CA ARG A 353 2.62 12.18 3.74
C ARG A 353 3.88 12.30 2.89
N GLN A 354 3.80 11.98 1.61
CA GLN A 354 4.96 12.05 0.72
C GLN A 354 5.30 13.50 0.37
N GLN A 355 4.29 14.36 0.17
CA GLN A 355 4.45 15.80 -0.03
C GLN A 355 5.09 16.51 1.18
N GLN A 356 4.90 15.99 2.39
CA GLN A 356 5.54 16.53 3.60
C GLN A 356 7.01 16.14 3.77
N LYS A 357 7.50 15.14 3.03
CA LYS A 357 8.90 14.76 3.14
C LYS A 357 9.75 15.76 2.37
N PRO A 358 10.95 16.09 2.88
CA PRO A 358 11.89 16.88 2.10
C PRO A 358 12.17 16.15 0.78
N VAL A 359 12.14 16.89 -0.32
CA VAL A 359 12.57 16.38 -1.63
C VAL A 359 14.03 15.93 -1.46
N PRO A 360 14.34 14.63 -1.65
CA PRO A 360 15.70 14.18 -1.45
C PRO A 360 16.60 14.88 -2.47
N GLN A 361 17.67 15.54 -2.00
CA GLN A 361 18.58 16.27 -2.88
C GLN A 361 19.24 15.31 -3.86
N GLY A 362 19.22 15.69 -5.13
CA GLY A 362 19.85 14.95 -6.20
C GLY A 362 21.37 14.91 -6.05
N LEU A 363 21.95 13.73 -6.29
CA LEU A 363 23.39 13.52 -6.41
C LEU A 363 23.90 13.78 -7.85
N LYS A 364 25.21 14.02 -8.01
CA LYS A 364 25.84 14.57 -9.24
C LYS A 364 25.85 13.69 -10.51
N SER A 365 25.55 12.38 -10.46
CA SER A 365 25.59 11.52 -11.67
C SER A 365 24.20 11.11 -12.16
N LYS A 366 23.90 11.41 -13.42
CA LYS A 366 22.59 11.16 -14.06
C LYS A 366 22.40 9.67 -14.41
N VAL A 367 21.34 9.05 -13.90
CA VAL A 367 20.95 7.65 -14.16
C VAL A 367 19.77 7.61 -15.14
N LYS A 368 19.84 6.78 -16.19
CA LYS A 368 18.74 6.63 -17.17
C LYS A 368 17.73 5.59 -16.70
N LEU A 369 16.56 6.04 -16.28
CA LEU A 369 15.47 5.20 -15.80
C LEU A 369 14.53 4.87 -16.97
N ASN A 370 14.48 3.60 -17.37
CA ASN A 370 13.62 3.15 -18.47
C ASN A 370 12.37 2.48 -17.92
N PHE A 371 11.21 3.11 -18.10
CA PHE A 371 9.92 2.57 -17.69
C PHE A 371 9.12 2.12 -18.90
N VAL A 372 8.75 0.84 -18.93
CA VAL A 372 7.92 0.26 -19.96
C VAL A 372 6.53 0.04 -19.40
N LEU A 373 5.59 0.90 -19.78
CA LEU A 373 4.24 0.92 -19.26
C LEU A 373 3.40 -0.20 -19.91
N THR A 374 2.57 -0.86 -19.12
CA THR A 374 1.58 -1.81 -19.65
C THR A 374 0.18 -1.34 -19.36
N ALA A 375 -0.79 -1.81 -20.15
CA ALA A 375 -2.19 -1.77 -19.75
C ALA A 375 -2.38 -2.43 -18.38
N HIS A 376 -3.48 -2.11 -17.70
CA HIS A 376 -3.80 -2.70 -16.40
C HIS A 376 -4.52 -4.05 -16.62
N PRO A 377 -3.79 -5.19 -16.56
CA PRO A 377 -4.31 -6.46 -17.06
C PRO A 377 -5.37 -7.08 -16.13
N THR A 378 -5.48 -6.53 -14.92
CA THR A 378 -6.44 -6.92 -13.88
C THR A 378 -7.44 -5.82 -13.56
N GLU A 379 -7.54 -4.75 -14.37
CA GLU A 379 -8.45 -3.64 -14.05
C GLU A 379 -9.87 -4.06 -14.39
N SER A 380 -10.55 -4.62 -13.41
CA SER A 380 -11.95 -4.97 -13.54
C SER A 380 -12.87 -3.76 -13.38
N ARG A 381 -12.39 -2.60 -12.89
CA ARG A 381 -13.22 -1.42 -12.67
C ARG A 381 -13.54 -0.66 -13.96
N SER A 382 -14.73 -0.07 -14.05
CA SER A 382 -15.06 0.79 -15.20
C SER A 382 -14.26 2.10 -15.18
N LYS A 383 -14.13 2.77 -16.33
CA LYS A 383 -13.42 4.05 -16.45
C LYS A 383 -14.04 5.10 -15.51
N GLU A 384 -15.36 5.17 -15.50
CA GLU A 384 -16.16 6.10 -14.70
C GLU A 384 -15.91 5.89 -13.19
N ILE A 385 -15.81 4.64 -12.74
CA ILE A 385 -15.48 4.30 -11.35
C ILE A 385 -14.08 4.81 -10.98
N ILE A 386 -13.09 4.59 -11.86
CA ILE A 386 -11.71 5.01 -11.59
C ILE A 386 -11.59 6.53 -11.55
N GLU A 387 -12.25 7.25 -12.47
CA GLU A 387 -12.29 8.71 -12.48
C GLU A 387 -12.97 9.26 -11.22
N THR A 388 -14.11 8.68 -10.83
CA THR A 388 -14.82 9.06 -9.60
C THR A 388 -13.96 8.82 -8.35
N LEU A 389 -13.26 7.68 -8.27
CA LEU A 389 -12.34 7.38 -7.17
C LEU A 389 -11.14 8.35 -7.13
N SER A 390 -10.60 8.71 -8.30
CA SER A 390 -9.51 9.69 -8.40
C SER A 390 -9.95 11.05 -7.86
N ARG A 391 -11.17 11.49 -8.24
CA ARG A 391 -11.76 12.71 -7.71
C ARG A 391 -11.96 12.67 -6.19
N ILE A 392 -12.38 11.54 -5.65
CA ILE A 392 -12.48 11.36 -4.19
C ILE A 392 -11.10 11.49 -3.53
N VAL A 393 -10.05 10.92 -4.12
CA VAL A 393 -8.67 11.04 -3.61
C VAL A 393 -8.24 12.50 -3.54
N GLU A 394 -8.50 13.30 -4.59
CA GLU A 394 -8.20 14.74 -4.62
C GLU A 394 -8.93 15.48 -3.49
N ILE A 395 -10.24 15.30 -3.34
CA ILE A 395 -11.04 15.94 -2.29
C ILE A 395 -10.53 15.57 -0.88
N LEU A 396 -10.13 14.31 -0.69
CA LEU A 396 -9.58 13.85 0.58
C LEU A 396 -8.18 14.44 0.85
N LEU A 397 -7.35 14.56 -0.18
CA LEU A 397 -6.01 15.15 -0.12
C LEU A 397 -6.08 16.64 0.23
N GLU A 398 -6.91 17.41 -0.46
CA GLU A 398 -7.16 18.81 -0.15
C GLU A 398 -7.66 18.99 1.28
N GLY A 399 -8.56 18.10 1.72
CA GLY A 399 -9.04 18.13 3.09
C GLY A 399 -7.94 17.87 4.11
N LEU A 400 -6.98 16.97 3.84
CA LEU A 400 -5.80 16.77 4.70
C LEU A 400 -4.89 18.00 4.72
N GLN A 401 -4.70 18.68 3.58
CA GLN A 401 -3.90 19.90 3.48
C GLN A 401 -4.58 21.07 4.22
N ASN A 402 -5.90 21.14 4.18
CA ASN A 402 -6.71 22.19 4.82
C ASN A 402 -7.19 21.82 6.23
N ASN A 403 -6.35 21.17 7.03
CA ASN A 403 -6.62 20.82 8.43
C ASN A 403 -7.98 20.10 8.65
N PHE A 404 -8.30 19.14 7.79
CA PHE A 404 -9.53 18.34 7.79
C PHE A 404 -10.83 19.08 7.49
N ILE A 405 -10.76 20.21 6.79
CA ILE A 405 -11.92 20.90 6.21
C ILE A 405 -12.18 20.28 4.83
N PHE A 406 -13.25 19.50 4.71
CA PHE A 406 -13.59 18.79 3.47
C PHE A 406 -14.81 19.40 2.78
N ARG A 407 -14.79 19.39 1.44
CA ARG A 407 -15.94 19.67 0.57
C ARG A 407 -16.99 18.56 0.70
N SER A 408 -17.84 18.68 1.72
CA SER A 408 -18.72 17.60 2.19
C SER A 408 -19.84 17.24 1.20
N SER A 409 -20.37 18.25 0.49
CA SER A 409 -21.34 18.03 -0.59
C SER A 409 -20.71 17.26 -1.73
N GLU A 410 -19.50 17.65 -2.14
CA GLU A 410 -18.80 17.03 -3.28
C GLU A 410 -18.44 15.58 -3.00
N ILE A 411 -17.83 15.27 -1.84
CA ILE A 411 -17.53 13.87 -1.48
C ILE A 411 -18.80 13.00 -1.40
N SER A 412 -19.91 13.56 -0.91
CA SER A 412 -21.21 12.86 -0.89
C SER A 412 -21.73 12.59 -2.29
N SER A 413 -21.64 13.57 -3.20
CA SER A 413 -22.02 13.39 -4.61
C SER A 413 -21.17 12.32 -5.32
N GLN A 414 -19.85 12.33 -5.12
CA GLN A 414 -18.97 11.32 -5.73
C GLN A 414 -19.24 9.91 -5.20
N ILE A 415 -19.42 9.74 -3.88
CA ILE A 415 -19.75 8.43 -3.30
C ILE A 415 -21.14 7.95 -3.76
N ARG A 416 -22.07 8.88 -4.00
CA ARG A 416 -23.39 8.55 -4.57
C ARG A 416 -23.29 8.06 -6.01
N LEU A 417 -22.44 8.67 -6.83
CA LEU A 417 -22.15 8.17 -8.18
C LEU A 417 -21.55 6.76 -8.12
N LEU A 418 -20.62 6.50 -7.20
CA LEU A 418 -20.07 5.16 -6.98
C LEU A 418 -21.13 4.12 -6.60
N TRP A 419 -22.13 4.48 -5.77
CA TRP A 419 -23.23 3.59 -5.40
C TRP A 419 -24.14 3.22 -6.58
N LEU A 420 -24.32 4.16 -7.52
CA LEU A 420 -25.25 3.98 -8.64
C LEU A 420 -24.62 3.25 -9.83
N HIS A 421 -23.29 3.20 -9.90
CA HIS A 421 -22.56 2.52 -10.97
C HIS A 421 -22.08 1.12 -10.54
N PRO A 422 -22.19 0.10 -11.42
CA PRO A 422 -21.56 -1.19 -11.15
C PRO A 422 -20.04 -1.01 -11.06
N LEU A 423 -19.39 -1.67 -10.10
CA LEU A 423 -17.94 -1.55 -9.98
C LEU A 423 -17.24 -2.20 -11.18
N SER A 424 -17.77 -3.32 -11.67
CA SER A 424 -17.16 -4.08 -12.76
C SER A 424 -17.47 -3.52 -14.15
N LYS A 425 -16.52 -3.65 -15.08
CA LYS A 425 -16.75 -3.48 -16.51
C LYS A 425 -17.84 -4.44 -17.02
N VAL A 426 -18.74 -3.91 -17.85
CA VAL A 426 -19.80 -4.71 -18.50
C VAL A 426 -19.29 -5.36 -19.80
N LYS A 427 -18.34 -4.71 -20.48
CA LYS A 427 -17.73 -5.15 -21.74
C LYS A 427 -16.20 -5.28 -21.59
N THR A 428 -15.60 -6.21 -22.33
CA THR A 428 -14.14 -6.32 -22.41
C THR A 428 -13.57 -5.05 -23.04
N PRO A 429 -12.55 -4.40 -22.44
CA PRO A 429 -11.93 -3.23 -23.04
C PRO A 429 -11.20 -3.64 -24.33
N THR A 430 -11.20 -2.75 -25.31
CA THR A 430 -10.33 -2.87 -26.48
C THR A 430 -8.90 -2.44 -26.12
N VAL A 431 -7.93 -2.79 -26.97
CA VAL A 431 -6.54 -2.30 -26.82
C VAL A 431 -6.49 -0.76 -26.85
N LYS A 432 -7.40 -0.14 -27.62
CA LYS A 432 -7.55 1.31 -27.71
C LYS A 432 -8.00 1.92 -26.38
N ASP A 433 -9.01 1.34 -25.74
CA ASP A 433 -9.51 1.80 -24.43
C ASP A 433 -8.40 1.74 -23.37
N GLU A 434 -7.59 0.68 -23.40
CA GLU A 434 -6.44 0.53 -22.52
C GLU A 434 -5.35 1.57 -22.79
N ALA A 435 -5.12 1.93 -24.06
CA ALA A 435 -4.18 2.97 -24.47
C ALA A 435 -4.66 4.36 -24.02
N GLU A 436 -5.91 4.71 -24.31
CA GLU A 436 -6.52 5.99 -23.91
C GLU A 436 -6.43 6.20 -22.40
N TYR A 437 -6.78 5.18 -21.62
CA TYR A 437 -6.72 5.22 -20.17
C TYR A 437 -5.28 5.35 -19.65
N LEU A 438 -4.33 4.60 -20.22
CA LEU A 438 -2.93 4.68 -19.80
C LEU A 438 -2.34 6.07 -20.10
N PHE A 439 -2.61 6.59 -21.29
CA PHE A 439 -2.04 7.86 -21.75
C PHE A 439 -2.65 9.05 -21.02
N SER A 440 -3.94 9.03 -20.68
CA SER A 440 -4.54 10.12 -19.89
C SER A 440 -3.93 10.29 -18.51
N ARG A 441 -3.27 9.26 -17.95
CA ARG A 441 -2.57 9.35 -16.66
C ARG A 441 -1.13 9.78 -16.78
N VAL A 442 -0.46 9.34 -17.84
CA VAL A 442 0.98 9.62 -18.05
C VAL A 442 1.21 11.04 -18.57
N PHE A 443 0.28 11.54 -19.38
CA PHE A 443 0.33 12.86 -20.00
C PHE A 443 -0.54 13.90 -19.28
N GLU A 444 -0.87 13.67 -18.01
CA GLU A 444 -1.44 14.73 -17.16
C GLU A 444 -0.43 15.88 -17.07
N GLU A 445 -0.88 17.13 -17.25
CA GLU A 445 0.01 18.27 -17.53
C GLU A 445 1.16 18.42 -16.54
N ASP A 446 0.85 18.64 -15.26
CA ASP A 446 1.85 18.85 -14.20
C ASP A 446 2.85 17.68 -14.11
N LEU A 447 2.35 16.46 -14.29
CA LEU A 447 3.18 15.26 -14.25
C LEU A 447 4.08 15.15 -15.48
N PHE A 448 3.56 15.48 -16.65
CA PHE A 448 4.29 15.36 -17.89
C PHE A 448 5.36 16.44 -18.02
N ASP A 449 5.07 17.67 -17.61
CA ASP A 449 6.09 18.72 -17.43
C ASP A 449 7.15 18.25 -16.44
N PHE A 450 6.73 17.71 -15.29
CA PHE A 450 7.66 17.10 -14.34
C PHE A 450 8.42 15.92 -14.94
N ILE A 451 7.96 15.20 -15.97
CA ILE A 451 8.75 14.16 -16.65
C ILE A 451 9.80 14.82 -17.55
N LEU A 452 9.41 15.86 -18.29
CA LEU A 452 10.23 16.57 -19.27
C LEU A 452 11.34 17.42 -18.65
N GLU A 453 11.15 17.96 -17.44
CA GLU A 453 12.16 18.82 -16.79
C GLU A 453 13.56 18.17 -16.70
N GLU A 454 14.62 18.95 -16.73
CA GLU A 454 15.94 18.38 -16.50
C GLU A 454 16.19 18.12 -15.00
N LYS A 455 16.42 16.86 -14.61
CA LYS A 455 16.82 16.51 -13.23
C LYS A 455 18.31 16.22 -13.13
N PRO A 456 19.00 16.64 -12.06
CA PRO A 456 20.45 16.46 -11.93
C PRO A 456 20.88 14.99 -11.78
N SER A 457 20.02 14.14 -11.23
CA SER A 457 20.39 12.77 -10.83
C SER A 457 19.83 11.66 -11.69
N TYR A 458 18.83 11.94 -12.52
CA TYR A 458 18.19 10.92 -13.34
C TYR A 458 17.48 11.51 -14.56
N GLU A 459 17.24 10.65 -15.55
CA GLU A 459 16.39 10.90 -16.71
C GLU A 459 15.30 9.85 -16.75
N ILE A 460 14.07 10.26 -17.06
CA ILE A 460 12.94 9.35 -17.21
C ILE A 460 12.73 9.08 -18.70
N HIS A 461 12.79 7.82 -19.11
CA HIS A 461 12.48 7.39 -20.46
C HIS A 461 11.25 6.48 -20.44
N LEU A 462 10.17 6.94 -21.04
CA LEU A 462 8.91 6.20 -21.09
C LEU A 462 8.75 5.44 -22.41
N ARG A 463 8.16 4.25 -22.30
CA ARG A 463 7.84 3.33 -23.40
C ARG A 463 6.55 2.61 -23.08
N THR A 464 5.94 1.92 -24.03
CA THR A 464 4.70 1.17 -23.76
C THR A 464 4.63 -0.18 -24.47
N TRP A 465 3.99 -1.16 -23.83
CA TRP A 465 3.58 -2.41 -24.47
C TRP A 465 2.24 -2.28 -25.22
N VAL A 466 1.44 -1.27 -24.88
CA VAL A 466 0.09 -1.13 -25.43
C VAL A 466 0.17 -0.81 -26.93
N GLY A 467 -0.44 -1.66 -27.76
CA GLY A 467 -0.33 -1.61 -29.22
C GLY A 467 0.89 -2.35 -29.80
N GLY A 468 1.83 -2.81 -28.98
CA GLY A 468 3.04 -3.53 -29.40
C GLY A 468 3.14 -5.00 -28.93
N ASP A 469 2.52 -5.36 -27.81
CA ASP A 469 2.52 -6.72 -27.25
C ASP A 469 1.56 -7.65 -28.02
N LYS A 470 2.08 -8.29 -29.07
CA LYS A 470 1.32 -9.18 -29.97
C LYS A 470 1.28 -10.63 -29.46
N ASP A 471 2.24 -11.05 -28.64
CA ASP A 471 2.36 -12.43 -28.12
C ASP A 471 1.00 -12.97 -27.63
N GLY A 472 0.44 -13.94 -28.35
CA GLY A 472 -0.86 -14.55 -28.04
C GLY A 472 -2.04 -13.57 -27.88
N HIS A 473 -1.91 -12.34 -28.37
CA HIS A 473 -2.92 -11.29 -28.33
C HIS A 473 -3.57 -11.18 -29.73
N PRO A 474 -4.81 -11.66 -29.93
CA PRO A 474 -5.43 -11.68 -31.26
C PRO A 474 -5.81 -10.28 -31.77
N PHE A 475 -6.10 -9.36 -30.85
CA PHE A 475 -6.55 -8.00 -31.20
C PHE A 475 -5.43 -6.98 -31.43
N VAL A 476 -4.16 -7.32 -31.20
CA VAL A 476 -3.03 -6.45 -31.54
C VAL A 476 -2.62 -6.74 -32.98
N ASN A 477 -2.59 -5.71 -33.82
CA ASN A 477 -2.21 -5.80 -35.23
C ASN A 477 -1.71 -4.44 -35.74
N ARG A 478 -1.31 -4.34 -37.01
CA ARG A 478 -0.77 -3.10 -37.59
C ARG A 478 -1.69 -1.87 -37.48
N GLN A 479 -3.01 -2.07 -37.56
CA GLN A 479 -3.97 -0.98 -37.52
C GLN A 479 -4.12 -0.48 -36.08
N VAL A 480 -4.29 -1.40 -35.12
CA VAL A 480 -4.34 -1.08 -33.69
C VAL A 480 -3.03 -0.44 -33.20
N MET A 481 -1.88 -0.93 -33.67
CA MET A 481 -0.58 -0.32 -33.38
C MET A 481 -0.52 1.15 -33.82
N LYS A 482 -0.96 1.45 -35.05
CA LYS A 482 -1.02 2.81 -35.59
C LYS A 482 -2.01 3.70 -34.83
N GLU A 483 -3.15 3.14 -34.42
CA GLU A 483 -4.15 3.84 -33.59
C GLU A 483 -3.58 4.19 -32.22
N CYS A 484 -2.94 3.26 -31.52
CA CYS A 484 -2.28 3.53 -30.23
C CYS A 484 -1.17 4.58 -30.37
N LEU A 485 -0.35 4.52 -31.42
CA LEU A 485 0.64 5.57 -31.69
C LEU A 485 -0.03 6.93 -31.88
N SER A 486 -1.14 7.00 -32.63
CA SER A 486 -1.90 8.23 -32.85
C SER A 486 -2.53 8.77 -31.56
N LEU A 487 -3.04 7.90 -30.68
CA LEU A 487 -3.55 8.33 -29.37
C LEU A 487 -2.47 8.95 -28.49
N SER A 488 -1.25 8.38 -28.50
CA SER A 488 -0.13 8.99 -27.76
C SER A 488 0.32 10.31 -28.40
N ARG A 489 0.25 10.41 -29.73
CA ARG A 489 0.54 11.65 -30.48
C ARG A 489 -0.41 12.76 -30.09
N GLU A 490 -1.71 12.48 -30.01
CA GLU A 490 -2.74 13.44 -29.63
C GLU A 490 -2.39 14.10 -28.28
N ARG A 491 -2.09 13.30 -27.25
CA ARG A 491 -1.68 13.82 -25.94
C ARG A 491 -0.40 14.65 -25.97
N ILE A 492 0.61 14.18 -26.71
CA ILE A 492 1.88 14.92 -26.85
C ILE A 492 1.67 16.25 -27.57
N LEU A 493 0.79 16.28 -28.58
CA LEU A 493 0.48 17.50 -29.32
C LEU A 493 -0.38 18.47 -28.50
N GLU A 494 -1.34 17.99 -27.71
CA GLU A 494 -2.10 18.81 -26.75
C GLU A 494 -1.13 19.54 -25.81
N THR A 495 -0.14 18.83 -25.24
CA THR A 495 0.90 19.47 -24.42
C THR A 495 1.72 20.47 -25.24
N LEU A 496 2.21 20.07 -26.41
CA LEU A 496 3.07 20.91 -27.25
C LEU A 496 2.37 22.20 -27.68
N GLU A 497 1.09 22.12 -28.03
CA GLU A 497 0.23 23.26 -28.37
C GLU A 497 0.12 24.20 -27.17
N LEU A 498 -0.20 23.68 -25.98
CA LEU A 498 -0.29 24.46 -24.75
C LEU A 498 1.04 25.19 -24.41
N LYS A 499 2.19 24.51 -24.51
CA LYS A 499 3.50 25.15 -24.27
C LYS A 499 3.82 26.24 -25.31
N LEU A 500 3.39 26.06 -26.56
CA LEU A 500 3.52 27.08 -27.61
C LEU A 500 2.55 28.25 -27.41
N GLU A 501 1.35 28.02 -26.88
CA GLU A 501 0.38 29.05 -26.52
C GLU A 501 0.89 29.91 -25.35
N TYR A 502 1.47 29.31 -24.31
CA TYR A 502 2.14 30.07 -23.24
C TYR A 502 3.30 30.91 -23.77
N LEU A 503 4.14 30.31 -24.64
CA LEU A 503 5.20 31.06 -25.30
C LEU A 503 4.64 32.19 -26.17
N HIS A 504 3.51 31.97 -26.87
CA HIS A 504 2.86 32.97 -27.71
C HIS A 504 2.40 34.16 -26.86
N ALA A 505 1.67 33.91 -25.76
CA ALA A 505 1.19 34.95 -24.86
C ALA A 505 2.32 35.82 -24.29
N ASP A 506 3.48 35.23 -23.97
CA ASP A 506 4.63 35.99 -23.47
C ASP A 506 5.38 36.74 -24.58
N VAL A 507 5.45 36.18 -25.79
CA VAL A 507 6.02 36.88 -26.96
C VAL A 507 5.13 38.05 -27.38
N ASP A 508 3.80 37.91 -27.31
CA ASP A 508 2.83 38.96 -27.64
C ASP A 508 3.02 40.20 -26.76
N LYS A 509 3.11 40.01 -25.43
CA LYS A 509 3.44 41.10 -24.48
C LYS A 509 4.75 41.81 -24.83
N LEU A 510 5.75 41.09 -25.33
CA LEU A 510 7.05 41.66 -25.74
C LEU A 510 6.96 42.40 -27.08
N VAL A 511 6.05 41.99 -27.97
CA VAL A 511 5.75 42.73 -29.21
C VAL A 511 5.04 44.04 -28.86
N ASP A 512 4.05 44.00 -27.97
CA ASP A 512 3.34 45.19 -27.47
C ASP A 512 4.29 46.18 -26.78
N ALA A 513 5.24 45.67 -26.00
CA ALA A 513 6.29 46.47 -25.37
C ALA A 513 7.37 46.98 -26.35
N GLY A 514 7.28 46.64 -27.65
CA GLY A 514 8.24 47.05 -28.68
C GLY A 514 9.61 46.38 -28.60
N VAL A 515 9.75 45.35 -27.76
CA VAL A 515 11.02 44.63 -27.52
C VAL A 515 11.32 43.63 -28.65
N ILE A 516 10.27 43.05 -29.26
CA ILE A 516 10.38 42.05 -30.33
C ILE A 516 9.52 42.46 -31.53
N LYS A 517 9.97 42.12 -32.75
CA LYS A 517 9.21 42.38 -33.98
C LYS A 517 8.00 41.45 -34.08
N SER A 518 6.83 41.99 -34.45
CA SER A 518 5.58 41.23 -34.71
C SER A 518 5.76 40.04 -35.67
N SER A 519 6.72 40.11 -36.59
CA SER A 519 7.09 38.98 -37.46
C SER A 519 7.43 37.67 -36.72
N LYS A 520 7.89 37.73 -35.46
CA LYS A 520 8.17 36.54 -34.64
C LYS A 520 6.89 35.89 -34.14
N LEU A 521 5.93 36.70 -33.70
CA LEU A 521 4.61 36.22 -33.29
C LEU A 521 3.91 35.51 -34.46
N VAL A 522 3.92 36.11 -35.65
CA VAL A 522 3.36 35.50 -36.88
C VAL A 522 4.07 34.20 -37.27
N GLN A 523 5.39 34.08 -37.02
CA GLN A 523 6.12 32.82 -37.25
C GLN A 523 5.69 31.73 -36.25
N LEU A 524 5.43 32.10 -35.00
CA LEU A 524 4.96 31.17 -33.95
C LEU A 524 3.54 30.69 -34.22
N GLU A 525 2.63 31.58 -34.64
CA GLU A 525 1.27 31.23 -35.07
C GLU A 525 1.27 30.23 -36.23
N LYS A 526 2.19 30.40 -37.19
CA LYS A 526 2.38 29.42 -38.27
C LYS A 526 2.83 28.06 -37.77
N LEU A 527 3.65 27.99 -36.71
CA LEU A 527 4.07 26.72 -36.12
C LEU A 527 2.90 26.00 -35.44
N LEU A 528 2.05 26.74 -34.72
CA LEU A 528 0.82 26.24 -34.09
C LEU A 528 -0.13 25.62 -35.13
N VAL A 529 -0.45 26.37 -36.20
CA VAL A 529 -1.32 25.89 -37.29
C VAL A 529 -0.76 24.61 -37.96
N GLN A 530 0.57 24.48 -38.01
CA GLN A 530 1.23 23.31 -38.60
C GLN A 530 1.23 22.06 -37.71
N LEU A 531 0.76 22.14 -36.45
CA LEU A 531 0.59 20.97 -35.59
C LEU A 531 -0.64 20.14 -35.96
N ALA A 532 -1.76 20.77 -36.31
CA ALA A 532 -3.03 20.08 -36.58
C ALA A 532 -2.93 18.94 -37.62
N PRO A 533 -2.16 19.06 -38.72
CA PRO A 533 -1.97 17.95 -39.67
C PRO A 533 -1.19 16.74 -39.11
N LEU A 534 -0.50 16.89 -37.96
CA LEU A 534 0.37 15.89 -37.36
C LEU A 534 -0.33 14.98 -36.34
N THR A 535 -1.60 15.23 -36.00
CA THR A 535 -2.34 14.48 -34.97
C THR A 535 -2.48 12.99 -35.29
N SER A 536 -2.66 12.65 -36.58
CA SER A 536 -2.81 11.25 -37.00
C SER A 536 -1.49 10.70 -37.54
N VAL A 537 -1.05 9.56 -36.98
CA VAL A 537 0.14 8.86 -37.43
C VAL A 537 -0.18 8.11 -38.72
N LYS A 538 0.48 8.48 -39.82
CA LYS A 538 0.22 7.96 -41.19
C LYS A 538 1.55 7.66 -41.90
N LYS A 539 1.53 6.89 -42.99
CA LYS A 539 2.74 6.65 -43.82
C LYS A 539 3.55 7.94 -44.09
N GLY A 540 4.87 7.84 -43.97
CA GLY A 540 5.80 8.97 -44.11
C GLY A 540 5.79 9.95 -42.93
N ASP A 541 5.32 9.51 -41.75
CA ASP A 541 5.19 10.34 -40.56
C ASP A 541 6.50 10.96 -40.12
N GLY A 542 7.55 10.14 -39.99
CA GLY A 542 8.83 10.61 -39.49
C GLY A 542 9.42 11.76 -40.32
N THR A 543 9.15 11.79 -41.64
CA THR A 543 9.54 12.90 -42.51
C THR A 543 8.76 14.19 -42.19
N ARG A 544 7.45 14.10 -41.91
CA ARG A 544 6.63 15.25 -41.51
C ARG A 544 7.07 15.81 -40.16
N ILE A 545 7.34 14.94 -39.18
CA ILE A 545 7.81 15.34 -37.85
C ILE A 545 9.18 15.98 -37.92
N ARG A 546 10.11 15.38 -38.67
CA ARG A 546 11.44 15.97 -38.89
C ARG A 546 11.36 17.36 -39.53
N LYS A 547 10.44 17.56 -40.49
CA LYS A 547 10.21 18.88 -41.10
C LYS A 547 9.73 19.88 -40.04
N TRP A 548 8.75 19.52 -39.21
CA TRP A 548 8.24 20.40 -38.17
C TRP A 548 9.29 20.71 -37.11
N HIS A 549 10.04 19.71 -36.61
CA HIS A 549 11.18 19.91 -35.71
C HIS A 549 12.21 20.92 -36.28
N MET A 550 12.49 20.84 -37.59
CA MET A 550 13.42 21.76 -38.24
C MET A 550 12.88 23.19 -38.29
N LEU A 551 11.57 23.36 -38.54
CA LEU A 551 10.93 24.67 -38.54
C LEU A 551 10.97 25.31 -37.14
N PHE A 552 10.64 24.54 -36.10
CA PHE A 552 10.76 25.00 -34.71
C PHE A 552 12.21 25.37 -34.36
N LYS A 553 13.19 24.51 -34.66
CA LYS A 553 14.61 24.80 -34.41
C LYS A 553 15.09 26.07 -35.13
N ARG A 554 14.64 26.33 -36.36
CA ARG A 554 14.94 27.57 -37.09
C ARG A 554 14.29 28.80 -36.47
N TYR A 555 13.05 28.68 -36.00
CA TYR A 555 12.38 29.75 -35.26
C TYR A 555 13.19 30.13 -34.01
N ILE A 556 13.55 29.15 -33.17
CA ILE A 556 14.32 29.37 -31.95
C ILE A 556 15.73 29.93 -32.25
N ALA A 557 16.45 29.36 -33.22
CA ALA A 557 17.79 29.83 -33.58
C ALA A 557 17.82 31.30 -34.05
N SER A 558 16.70 31.79 -34.61
CA SER A 558 16.57 33.17 -35.05
C SER A 558 15.88 34.09 -34.02
N ALA A 559 15.47 33.56 -32.87
CA ALA A 559 14.80 34.29 -31.81
C ALA A 559 15.80 34.95 -30.84
N PRO A 560 15.43 36.02 -30.11
CA PRO A 560 16.28 36.60 -29.07
C PRO A 560 16.62 35.61 -27.95
N ALA A 561 17.72 35.88 -27.23
CA ALA A 561 18.23 35.00 -26.17
C ALA A 561 17.21 34.70 -25.07
N PHE A 562 16.30 35.62 -24.76
CA PHE A 562 15.20 35.40 -23.82
C PHE A 562 14.29 34.25 -24.26
N ILE A 563 13.82 34.27 -25.52
CA ILE A 563 12.98 33.20 -26.07
C ILE A 563 13.76 31.89 -26.11
N GLN A 564 15.03 31.91 -26.51
CA GLN A 564 15.86 30.70 -26.55
C GLN A 564 16.02 30.02 -25.19
N LYS A 565 15.96 30.79 -24.10
CA LYS A 565 16.08 30.31 -22.72
C LYS A 565 14.72 30.22 -22.00
N HIS A 566 13.61 30.41 -22.72
CA HIS A 566 12.29 30.37 -22.16
C HIS A 566 11.99 28.97 -21.60
N HIS A 567 11.27 28.91 -20.47
CA HIS A 567 10.93 27.65 -19.81
C HIS A 567 10.23 26.67 -20.78
N GLU A 568 9.17 27.14 -21.45
CA GLU A 568 8.45 26.36 -22.46
C GLU A 568 9.34 25.82 -23.59
N VAL A 569 10.31 26.62 -24.05
CA VAL A 569 11.25 26.19 -25.09
C VAL A 569 12.17 25.08 -24.58
N MET A 570 12.58 25.12 -23.31
CA MET A 570 13.35 24.04 -22.68
C MET A 570 12.52 22.75 -22.59
N LEU A 571 11.25 22.83 -22.17
CA LEU A 571 10.35 21.67 -22.12
C LEU A 571 10.13 21.07 -23.52
N ILE A 572 9.90 21.90 -24.54
CA ILE A 572 9.74 21.44 -25.93
C ILE A 572 11.01 20.74 -26.44
N HIS A 573 12.20 21.25 -26.10
CA HIS A 573 13.45 20.58 -26.44
C HIS A 573 13.58 19.20 -25.77
N GLN A 574 13.25 19.10 -24.48
CA GLN A 574 13.26 17.82 -23.76
C GLN A 574 12.22 16.84 -24.32
N LEU A 575 11.06 17.35 -24.74
CA LEU A 575 10.02 16.57 -25.41
C LEU A 575 10.54 15.95 -26.70
N PHE A 576 11.31 16.68 -27.52
CA PHE A 576 11.90 16.13 -28.75
C PHE A 576 12.98 15.08 -28.48
N GLU A 577 13.77 15.24 -27.41
CA GLU A 577 14.79 14.25 -27.04
C GLU A 577 14.14 12.96 -26.49
N GLY A 578 13.11 13.09 -25.65
CA GLY A 578 12.37 11.95 -25.09
C GLY A 578 11.49 11.24 -26.11
N PHE A 579 10.79 12.02 -26.94
CA PHE A 579 9.77 11.58 -27.90
C PHE A 579 10.06 12.14 -29.31
N PRO A 580 11.16 11.72 -29.97
CA PRO A 580 11.59 12.28 -31.25
C PRO A 580 10.63 11.96 -32.41
N GLY A 581 9.77 10.97 -32.24
CA GLY A 581 8.66 10.67 -33.14
C GLY A 581 7.36 11.32 -32.70
N LEU A 582 7.34 12.23 -31.72
CA LEU A 582 6.15 12.79 -31.06
C LEU A 582 5.11 11.72 -30.66
N VAL A 583 5.55 10.52 -30.33
CA VAL A 583 4.72 9.38 -29.89
C VAL A 583 5.37 8.76 -28.66
N LEU A 584 4.58 8.09 -27.83
CA LEU A 584 5.13 7.20 -26.81
C LEU A 584 5.63 5.93 -27.52
N PRO A 585 6.94 5.67 -27.57
CA PRO A 585 7.45 4.58 -28.40
C PRO A 585 7.08 3.22 -27.80
N ILE A 586 6.70 2.29 -28.68
CA ILE A 586 6.27 0.95 -28.29
C ILE A 586 7.46 -0.01 -28.11
N GLU A 587 7.29 -1.04 -27.31
CA GLU A 587 8.10 -2.26 -27.36
C GLU A 587 7.28 -3.31 -28.12
N LEU A 588 7.80 -3.82 -29.23
CA LEU A 588 7.16 -4.92 -29.96
C LEU A 588 7.45 -6.23 -29.22
N ARG A 589 6.50 -7.15 -29.19
CA ARG A 589 6.69 -8.48 -28.62
C ARG A 589 5.91 -9.54 -29.38
N GLU A 590 6.57 -10.65 -29.72
CA GLU A 590 5.94 -11.82 -30.33
C GLU A 590 6.64 -13.10 -29.89
N ASP A 591 5.95 -14.24 -30.02
CA ASP A 591 6.49 -15.57 -29.76
C ASP A 591 7.54 -16.00 -30.81
N ALA A 592 8.60 -16.67 -30.35
CA ALA A 592 9.70 -17.15 -31.20
C ALA A 592 9.22 -18.01 -32.38
N SER A 593 8.24 -18.92 -32.14
CA SER A 593 7.68 -19.76 -33.20
C SER A 593 6.94 -18.93 -34.26
N LYS A 594 6.24 -17.88 -33.83
CA LYS A 594 5.51 -16.97 -34.73
C LYS A 594 6.42 -16.04 -35.51
N ILE A 595 7.55 -15.65 -34.94
CA ILE A 595 8.63 -14.94 -35.65
C ILE A 595 9.23 -15.84 -36.75
N LYS A 596 9.53 -17.11 -36.42
CA LYS A 596 10.04 -18.09 -37.39
C LYS A 596 9.05 -18.32 -38.54
N GLU A 597 7.76 -18.48 -38.25
CA GLU A 597 6.70 -18.58 -39.27
C GLU A 597 6.67 -17.32 -40.18
N ALA A 598 6.80 -16.12 -39.59
CA ALA A 598 6.72 -14.83 -40.29
C ALA A 598 7.85 -14.57 -41.32
N LEU A 599 8.97 -15.29 -41.23
CA LEU A 599 10.01 -15.26 -42.26
C LEU A 599 9.48 -15.75 -43.60
N LYS A 600 8.58 -16.75 -43.58
CA LYS A 600 7.97 -17.36 -44.77
C LYS A 600 6.59 -16.80 -45.05
N ASP A 601 5.75 -16.65 -44.03
CA ASP A 601 4.38 -16.17 -44.17
C ASP A 601 4.31 -14.65 -44.29
N LYS A 602 3.99 -14.17 -45.50
CA LYS A 602 3.81 -12.75 -45.79
C LYS A 602 2.58 -12.14 -45.13
N LYS A 603 1.61 -12.94 -44.70
CA LYS A 603 0.37 -12.50 -44.05
C LYS A 603 0.46 -12.50 -42.52
N SER A 604 1.55 -13.00 -41.95
CA SER A 604 1.77 -13.01 -40.51
C SER A 604 1.64 -11.60 -39.91
N THR A 605 0.91 -11.48 -38.80
CA THR A 605 0.57 -10.19 -38.20
C THR A 605 1.81 -9.40 -37.78
N ILE A 606 2.80 -10.05 -37.16
CA ILE A 606 4.03 -9.37 -36.72
C ILE A 606 4.82 -8.82 -37.91
N ARG A 607 4.85 -9.55 -39.04
CA ARG A 607 5.48 -9.08 -40.28
C ARG A 607 4.81 -7.81 -40.80
N LEU A 608 3.48 -7.82 -40.84
CA LEU A 608 2.69 -6.66 -41.28
C LEU A 608 2.83 -5.46 -40.32
N MET A 609 3.02 -5.71 -39.02
CA MET A 609 3.33 -4.66 -38.04
C MET A 609 4.71 -4.03 -38.29
N LEU A 610 5.75 -4.85 -38.51
CA LEU A 610 7.10 -4.37 -38.84
C LEU A 610 7.13 -3.59 -40.16
N GLU A 611 6.35 -4.02 -41.14
CA GLU A 611 6.21 -3.31 -42.41
C GLU A 611 5.54 -1.94 -42.21
N GLU A 612 4.42 -1.90 -41.48
CA GLU A 612 3.72 -0.66 -41.15
C GLU A 612 4.67 0.29 -40.40
N LEU A 613 5.40 -0.20 -39.40
CA LEU A 613 6.37 0.57 -38.63
C LEU A 613 7.43 1.23 -39.53
N ARG A 614 7.99 0.49 -40.50
CA ARG A 614 8.91 1.06 -41.50
C ARG A 614 8.25 2.17 -42.33
N LEU A 615 7.01 1.93 -42.77
CA LEU A 615 6.25 2.90 -43.58
C LEU A 615 5.94 4.17 -42.78
N LEU A 616 5.66 4.05 -41.48
CA LEU A 616 5.45 5.18 -40.57
C LEU A 616 6.73 5.97 -40.34
N ALA A 617 7.82 5.29 -39.98
CA ALA A 617 9.12 5.92 -39.73
C ALA A 617 9.64 6.70 -40.96
N GLY A 618 9.44 6.16 -42.17
CA GLY A 618 9.84 6.83 -43.40
C GLY A 618 11.35 7.08 -43.45
N SER A 619 11.76 8.35 -43.37
CA SER A 619 13.18 8.76 -43.31
C SER A 619 13.72 8.94 -41.88
N ALA A 620 12.86 8.87 -40.86
CA ALA A 620 13.28 8.94 -39.47
C ALA A 620 13.80 7.59 -38.98
N ASP A 621 14.48 7.62 -37.83
CA ASP A 621 14.90 6.40 -37.17
C ASP A 621 13.68 5.60 -36.72
N ILE A 622 13.67 4.29 -37.00
CA ILE A 622 12.56 3.41 -36.61
C ILE A 622 12.39 3.36 -35.09
N THR A 623 13.48 3.58 -34.36
CA THR A 623 13.49 3.62 -32.89
C THR A 623 12.69 4.79 -32.30
N HIS A 624 12.36 5.81 -33.10
CA HIS A 624 11.46 6.89 -32.68
C HIS A 624 10.02 6.41 -32.44
N TYR A 625 9.63 5.27 -33.03
CA TYR A 625 8.29 4.70 -32.93
C TYR A 625 8.27 3.37 -32.16
N ALA A 626 9.27 2.50 -32.35
CA ALA A 626 9.39 1.25 -31.59
C ALA A 626 10.82 0.99 -31.15
N ARG A 627 11.05 0.72 -29.87
CA ARG A 627 12.41 0.65 -29.29
C ARG A 627 13.09 -0.70 -29.40
N GLY A 628 12.36 -1.78 -29.67
CA GLY A 628 12.90 -3.12 -29.80
C GLY A 628 11.82 -4.16 -30.11
N LEU A 629 12.28 -5.37 -30.47
CA LEU A 629 11.46 -6.56 -30.67
C LEU A 629 11.82 -7.62 -29.62
N VAL A 630 10.94 -7.82 -28.65
CA VAL A 630 11.03 -8.85 -27.61
C VAL A 630 10.60 -10.21 -28.18
N ILE A 631 11.45 -11.22 -27.97
CA ILE A 631 11.27 -12.59 -28.44
C ILE A 631 10.79 -13.44 -27.25
N SER A 632 9.50 -13.74 -27.20
CA SER A 632 8.91 -14.60 -26.14
C SER A 632 9.23 -16.07 -26.41
N HIS A 633 9.34 -16.88 -25.36
CA HIS A 633 9.76 -18.29 -25.40
C HIS A 633 11.05 -18.49 -26.22
N CYS A 634 12.05 -17.63 -26.00
CA CYS A 634 13.36 -17.77 -26.61
C CYS A 634 14.14 -18.87 -25.87
N GLU A 635 14.39 -19.98 -26.56
CA GLU A 635 15.02 -21.19 -26.00
C GLU A 635 16.37 -21.51 -26.65
N GLU A 636 16.63 -20.97 -27.85
CA GLU A 636 17.85 -21.22 -28.63
C GLU A 636 18.37 -19.96 -29.36
N SER A 637 19.65 -19.94 -29.74
CA SER A 637 20.28 -18.83 -30.47
C SER A 637 19.63 -18.59 -31.84
N GLN A 638 19.10 -19.66 -32.46
CA GLN A 638 18.38 -19.59 -33.72
C GLN A 638 17.10 -18.75 -33.64
N ASP A 639 16.45 -18.64 -32.48
CA ASP A 639 15.28 -17.77 -32.28
C ASP A 639 15.65 -16.30 -32.43
N MET A 640 16.82 -15.93 -31.89
CA MET A 640 17.38 -14.59 -32.03
C MET A 640 17.77 -14.30 -33.48
N GLU A 641 18.43 -15.25 -34.14
CA GLU A 641 18.76 -15.14 -35.57
C GLU A 641 17.50 -14.93 -36.43
N ASN A 642 16.44 -15.70 -36.18
CA ASN A 642 15.18 -15.54 -36.90
C ASN A 642 14.58 -14.14 -36.72
N ALA A 643 14.64 -13.59 -35.51
CA ALA A 643 14.15 -12.25 -35.20
C ALA A 643 15.00 -11.15 -35.86
N ALA A 644 16.33 -11.23 -35.77
CA ALA A 644 17.25 -10.29 -36.39
C ALA A 644 17.06 -10.26 -37.91
N ARG A 645 17.00 -11.44 -38.53
CA ARG A 645 16.74 -11.60 -39.96
C ARG A 645 15.38 -11.03 -40.36
N LEU A 646 14.32 -11.32 -39.60
CA LEU A 646 12.98 -10.79 -39.90
C LEU A 646 12.96 -9.25 -39.80
N ALA A 647 13.51 -8.69 -38.72
CA ALA A 647 13.58 -7.25 -38.52
C ALA A 647 14.36 -6.57 -39.65
N GLN A 648 15.55 -7.07 -40.01
CA GLN A 648 16.35 -6.52 -41.10
C GLN A 648 15.64 -6.64 -42.45
N LEU A 649 15.03 -7.79 -42.75
CA LEU A 649 14.33 -8.04 -44.02
C LEU A 649 13.16 -7.08 -44.22
N ILE A 650 12.37 -6.82 -43.17
CA ILE A 650 11.12 -6.07 -43.27
C ILE A 650 11.32 -4.58 -43.02
N CYS A 651 12.07 -4.24 -41.98
CA CYS A 651 12.33 -2.85 -41.61
C CYS A 651 13.42 -2.21 -42.47
N LYS A 652 14.21 -3.01 -43.20
CA LYS A 652 15.33 -2.55 -44.05
C LYS A 652 16.34 -1.70 -43.29
N THR A 653 16.53 -2.01 -42.01
CA THR A 653 17.45 -1.34 -41.10
C THR A 653 17.94 -2.32 -40.04
N LYS A 654 19.17 -2.13 -39.58
CA LYS A 654 19.78 -2.90 -38.48
C LYS A 654 19.56 -2.24 -37.09
N LYS A 655 18.90 -1.09 -37.06
CA LYS A 655 18.76 -0.26 -35.84
C LYS A 655 17.70 -0.73 -34.84
N LEU A 656 16.77 -1.61 -35.24
CA LEU A 656 15.76 -2.13 -34.30
C LEU A 656 16.39 -3.28 -33.49
N PRO A 657 16.63 -3.12 -32.17
CA PRO A 657 17.22 -4.16 -31.36
C PRO A 657 16.28 -5.35 -31.20
N ILE A 658 16.86 -6.55 -31.16
CA ILE A 658 16.14 -7.75 -30.72
C ILE A 658 16.46 -8.04 -29.26
N ILE A 659 15.47 -8.50 -28.51
CA ILE A 659 15.54 -8.63 -27.06
C ILE A 659 15.07 -10.05 -26.69
N PRO A 660 15.98 -11.00 -26.36
CA PRO A 660 15.56 -12.32 -25.90
C PRO A 660 14.84 -12.22 -24.55
N LEU A 661 13.68 -12.87 -24.42
CA LEU A 661 13.00 -13.07 -23.14
C LEU A 661 13.25 -14.50 -22.65
N PHE A 662 14.03 -14.60 -21.57
CA PHE A 662 14.22 -15.87 -20.85
C PHE A 662 13.19 -16.00 -19.74
N GLU A 663 12.23 -16.90 -19.93
CA GLU A 663 11.09 -17.09 -19.02
C GLU A 663 10.90 -18.52 -18.51
N SER A 664 11.41 -19.52 -19.23
CA SER A 664 11.44 -20.92 -18.78
C SER A 664 12.66 -21.20 -17.90
N ARG A 665 12.62 -22.31 -17.16
CA ARG A 665 13.76 -22.80 -16.37
C ARG A 665 14.95 -23.11 -17.26
N GLU A 666 14.69 -23.80 -18.36
CA GLU A 666 15.67 -24.25 -19.35
C GLU A 666 16.36 -23.04 -20.02
N ALA A 667 15.59 -22.07 -20.51
CA ALA A 667 16.12 -20.83 -21.09
C ALA A 667 16.98 -20.05 -20.08
N LEU A 668 16.52 -19.89 -18.83
CA LEU A 668 17.29 -19.19 -17.80
C LEU A 668 18.63 -19.89 -17.50
N GLN A 669 18.64 -21.23 -17.46
CA GLN A 669 19.85 -22.04 -17.27
C GLN A 669 20.77 -21.99 -18.49
N ASN A 670 20.22 -22.04 -19.70
CA ASN A 670 20.98 -22.08 -20.95
C ASN A 670 21.33 -20.69 -21.51
N SER A 671 20.84 -19.62 -20.90
CA SER A 671 21.05 -18.22 -21.32
C SER A 671 22.48 -17.85 -21.72
N LYS A 672 23.51 -18.34 -21.00
CA LYS A 672 24.92 -18.15 -21.39
C LYS A 672 25.21 -18.78 -22.74
N LYS A 673 24.86 -20.06 -22.89
CA LYS A 673 25.10 -20.83 -24.11
C LYS A 673 24.38 -20.18 -25.29
N ILE A 674 23.11 -19.81 -25.10
CA ILE A 674 22.30 -19.13 -26.14
C ILE A 674 22.96 -17.83 -26.60
N ILE A 675 23.43 -17.00 -25.66
CA ILE A 675 24.10 -15.73 -25.99
C ILE A 675 25.47 -15.98 -26.64
N ASP A 676 26.28 -16.89 -26.10
CA ASP A 676 27.59 -17.24 -26.66
C ASP A 676 27.44 -17.70 -28.11
N GLU A 677 26.58 -18.68 -28.38
CA GLU A 677 26.33 -19.22 -29.72
C GLU A 677 25.85 -18.15 -30.70
N TRP A 678 25.11 -17.13 -30.23
CA TRP A 678 24.70 -16.03 -31.09
C TRP A 678 25.86 -15.09 -31.44
N PHE A 679 26.77 -14.82 -30.50
CA PHE A 679 27.96 -14.00 -30.72
C PHE A 679 29.12 -14.73 -31.44
N GLU A 680 29.00 -16.02 -31.74
CA GLU A 680 29.96 -16.75 -32.59
C GLU A 680 30.02 -16.22 -34.03
N ASP A 681 28.98 -15.52 -34.50
CA ASP A 681 28.97 -14.80 -35.77
C ASP A 681 29.47 -13.36 -35.57
N ASP A 682 30.63 -13.03 -36.16
CA ASP A 682 31.24 -11.69 -36.12
C ASP A 682 30.29 -10.57 -36.61
N GLY A 683 29.35 -10.89 -37.50
CA GLY A 683 28.34 -9.96 -37.98
C GLY A 683 27.37 -9.48 -36.89
N HIS A 684 27.15 -10.29 -35.85
CA HIS A 684 26.34 -9.92 -34.69
C HIS A 684 27.08 -9.00 -33.73
N TRP A 685 28.39 -9.18 -33.56
CA TRP A 685 29.20 -8.24 -32.80
C TRP A 685 29.16 -6.85 -33.46
N GLU A 686 29.38 -6.78 -34.78
CA GLU A 686 29.29 -5.52 -35.53
C GLU A 686 27.90 -4.88 -35.44
N LEU A 687 26.84 -5.70 -35.48
CA LEU A 687 25.46 -5.25 -35.32
C LEU A 687 25.26 -4.52 -33.97
N VAL A 688 25.70 -5.14 -32.87
CA VAL A 688 25.55 -4.59 -31.53
C VAL A 688 26.43 -3.35 -31.34
N GLU A 689 27.67 -3.37 -31.81
CA GLU A 689 28.61 -2.27 -31.71
C GLU A 689 28.11 -1.04 -32.49
N ARG A 690 27.87 -1.20 -33.80
CA ARG A 690 27.61 -0.08 -34.71
C ARG A 690 26.18 0.42 -34.66
N HIS A 691 25.21 -0.46 -34.43
CA HIS A 691 23.79 -0.12 -34.54
C HIS A 691 23.06 -0.06 -33.21
N TRP A 692 23.50 -0.80 -32.19
CA TRP A 692 22.89 -0.79 -30.85
C TRP A 692 23.80 -0.16 -29.79
N HIS A 693 24.87 0.51 -30.20
CA HIS A 693 25.75 1.32 -29.34
C HIS A 693 26.38 0.53 -28.19
N ASN A 694 26.85 -0.70 -28.47
CA ASN A 694 27.40 -1.60 -27.46
C ASN A 694 26.43 -1.92 -26.31
N ILE A 695 25.12 -1.83 -26.56
CA ILE A 695 24.08 -2.20 -25.59
C ILE A 695 23.39 -3.44 -26.10
N PHE A 696 23.28 -4.44 -25.21
CA PHE A 696 22.52 -5.65 -25.46
C PHE A 696 21.47 -5.81 -24.36
N GLU A 697 20.20 -5.78 -24.76
CA GLU A 697 19.09 -5.87 -23.83
C GLU A 697 18.64 -7.33 -23.66
N VAL A 698 18.39 -7.77 -22.43
CA VAL A 698 17.82 -9.10 -22.14
C VAL A 698 16.61 -8.94 -21.23
N MET A 699 15.49 -9.55 -21.60
CA MET A 699 14.29 -9.57 -20.77
C MET A 699 14.22 -10.82 -19.90
N LEU A 700 13.77 -10.67 -18.64
CA LEU A 700 13.66 -11.76 -17.67
C LEU A 700 12.20 -11.93 -17.20
N GLY A 701 11.67 -13.15 -17.35
CA GLY A 701 10.29 -13.51 -17.02
C GLY A 701 10.13 -14.02 -15.59
N TYR A 702 9.75 -13.14 -14.65
CA TYR A 702 9.58 -13.49 -13.23
C TYR A 702 8.32 -14.31 -12.94
N SER A 703 7.16 -13.87 -13.45
CA SER A 703 5.87 -14.46 -13.13
C SER A 703 5.69 -15.85 -13.77
N ASP A 704 6.13 -15.99 -15.02
CA ASP A 704 6.02 -17.25 -15.75
C ASP A 704 6.96 -18.32 -15.19
N SER A 705 8.20 -17.97 -14.82
CA SER A 705 9.10 -18.89 -14.11
C SER A 705 8.58 -19.26 -12.72
N SER A 706 8.05 -18.30 -11.96
CA SER A 706 7.46 -18.58 -10.63
C SER A 706 6.26 -19.53 -10.69
N LYS A 707 5.46 -19.45 -11.77
CA LYS A 707 4.33 -20.36 -12.04
C LYS A 707 4.80 -21.80 -12.29
N GLN A 708 5.96 -21.99 -12.90
CA GLN A 708 6.47 -23.30 -13.26
C GLN A 708 7.13 -24.03 -12.08
N PHE A 709 7.89 -23.31 -11.24
CA PHE A 709 8.74 -23.97 -10.24
C PHE A 709 8.89 -23.20 -8.91
N GLY A 710 7.99 -22.26 -8.63
CA GLY A 710 7.87 -21.56 -7.35
C GLY A 710 8.68 -20.26 -7.23
N VAL A 711 8.24 -19.37 -6.34
CA VAL A 711 8.78 -17.99 -6.23
C VAL A 711 10.24 -17.95 -5.79
N LEU A 712 10.62 -18.68 -4.73
CA LEU A 712 12.01 -18.67 -4.23
C LEU A 712 12.99 -19.29 -5.25
N PRO A 713 12.72 -20.48 -5.81
CA PRO A 713 13.52 -21.05 -6.89
C PRO A 713 13.65 -20.13 -8.11
N SER A 714 12.54 -19.56 -8.60
CA SER A 714 12.54 -18.59 -9.70
C SER A 714 13.45 -17.39 -9.41
N ARG A 715 13.27 -16.73 -8.26
CA ARG A 715 14.11 -15.57 -7.88
C ARG A 715 15.59 -15.92 -7.78
N ARG A 716 15.92 -17.09 -7.23
CA ARG A 716 17.31 -17.55 -7.10
C ARG A 716 17.92 -17.87 -8.47
N LEU A 717 17.17 -18.49 -9.38
CA LEU A 717 17.62 -18.78 -10.73
C LEU A 717 17.85 -17.49 -11.51
N ILE A 718 16.89 -16.55 -11.49
CA ILE A 718 17.01 -15.24 -12.13
C ILE A 718 18.22 -14.47 -11.60
N GLN A 719 18.47 -14.48 -10.28
CA GLN A 719 19.67 -13.89 -9.70
C GLN A 719 20.94 -14.47 -10.34
N LYS A 720 21.07 -15.81 -10.36
CA LYS A 720 22.23 -16.50 -10.96
C LYS A 720 22.37 -16.17 -12.45
N THR A 721 21.26 -16.16 -13.19
CA THR A 721 21.22 -15.86 -14.62
C THR A 721 21.70 -14.44 -14.91
N MET A 722 21.26 -13.42 -14.17
CA MET A 722 21.72 -12.05 -14.37
C MET A 722 23.24 -11.90 -14.23
N PHE A 723 23.85 -12.46 -13.18
CA PHE A 723 25.31 -12.42 -13.03
C PHE A 723 26.04 -13.20 -14.12
N ARG A 724 25.46 -14.30 -14.61
CA ARG A 724 26.02 -15.10 -15.69
C ARG A 724 26.00 -14.34 -17.02
N ILE A 725 24.86 -13.75 -17.36
CA ILE A 725 24.67 -12.93 -18.57
C ILE A 725 25.57 -11.69 -18.52
N GLU A 726 25.63 -11.02 -17.36
CA GLU A 726 26.52 -9.87 -17.16
C GLU A 726 27.97 -10.24 -17.47
N LYS A 727 28.44 -11.39 -16.96
CA LYS A 727 29.79 -11.85 -17.24
C LYS A 727 30.02 -12.08 -18.73
N VAL A 728 29.14 -12.85 -19.37
CA VAL A 728 29.25 -13.20 -20.80
C VAL A 728 29.29 -11.96 -21.68
N LEU A 729 28.36 -11.02 -21.49
CA LEU A 729 28.31 -9.81 -22.31
C LEU A 729 29.52 -8.90 -22.08
N LYS A 730 30.04 -8.85 -20.84
CA LYS A 730 31.30 -8.14 -20.54
C LYS A 730 32.51 -8.77 -21.22
N ASP A 731 32.56 -10.10 -21.32
CA ASP A 731 33.63 -10.81 -22.02
C ASP A 731 33.65 -10.44 -23.53
N TYR A 732 32.50 -10.08 -24.12
CA TYR A 732 32.37 -9.52 -25.48
C TYR A 732 32.52 -7.99 -25.58
N GLY A 733 32.80 -7.28 -24.48
CA GLY A 733 32.89 -5.80 -24.45
C GLY A 733 31.53 -5.08 -24.56
N VAL A 734 30.43 -5.81 -24.37
CA VAL A 734 29.06 -5.31 -24.52
C VAL A 734 28.44 -4.97 -23.16
N THR A 735 27.68 -3.87 -23.10
CA THR A 735 26.97 -3.46 -21.88
C THR A 735 25.60 -4.12 -21.78
N PRO A 736 25.33 -4.95 -20.75
CA PRO A 736 24.01 -5.53 -20.54
C PRO A 736 23.01 -4.48 -20.05
N VAL A 737 21.78 -4.56 -20.55
CA VAL A 737 20.59 -3.91 -19.97
C VAL A 737 19.56 -4.98 -19.64
N PHE A 738 19.26 -5.13 -18.36
CA PHE A 738 18.26 -6.09 -17.91
C PHE A 738 16.87 -5.45 -17.95
N PHE A 739 16.01 -5.99 -18.80
CA PHE A 739 14.61 -5.63 -18.88
C PHE A 739 13.78 -6.53 -17.94
N HIS A 740 13.43 -5.98 -16.78
CA HIS A 740 12.70 -6.69 -15.73
C HIS A 740 11.20 -6.71 -16.01
N GLY A 741 10.65 -7.92 -16.20
CA GLY A 741 9.21 -8.13 -16.33
C GLY A 741 8.41 -7.84 -15.04
N SER A 742 7.09 -7.82 -15.19
CA SER A 742 6.10 -7.43 -14.17
C SER A 742 6.19 -8.14 -12.81
N GLY A 743 6.55 -9.44 -12.79
CA GLY A 743 6.59 -10.27 -11.57
C GLY A 743 7.71 -9.96 -10.57
N GLY A 744 8.63 -9.06 -10.91
CA GLY A 744 9.71 -8.67 -10.01
C GLY A 744 9.34 -7.58 -8.98
N SER A 745 8.17 -6.94 -9.11
CA SER A 745 7.91 -5.69 -8.39
C SER A 745 7.47 -5.88 -6.94
N VAL A 746 8.37 -5.52 -6.02
CA VAL A 746 8.06 -5.32 -4.60
C VAL A 746 7.16 -4.08 -4.39
N ALA A 747 7.12 -3.19 -5.40
CA ALA A 747 6.36 -1.93 -5.47
C ALA A 747 4.84 -2.09 -5.26
N ARG A 748 4.36 -3.30 -5.39
CA ARG A 748 2.96 -3.71 -5.34
C ARG A 748 2.36 -3.63 -3.90
N GLY A 749 3.19 -3.62 -2.85
CA GLY A 749 2.76 -3.17 -1.50
C GLY A 749 3.29 -3.96 -0.31
N GLY A 750 4.23 -4.88 -0.51
CA GLY A 750 4.80 -5.74 0.53
C GLY A 750 6.23 -5.42 0.97
N GLY A 751 7.00 -4.67 0.16
CA GLY A 751 8.36 -4.28 0.50
C GLY A 751 8.75 -2.91 -0.09
N SER A 752 10.04 -2.64 -0.22
CA SER A 752 10.62 -1.39 -0.75
C SER A 752 11.32 -1.60 -2.09
N ILE A 753 11.48 -0.54 -2.87
CA ILE A 753 12.29 -0.58 -4.11
C ILE A 753 13.73 -1.04 -3.82
N ASN A 754 14.28 -0.65 -2.67
CA ASN A 754 15.58 -1.11 -2.19
C ASN A 754 15.62 -2.64 -2.04
N GLU A 755 14.58 -3.26 -1.47
CA GLU A 755 14.49 -4.72 -1.34
C GLU A 755 14.37 -5.41 -2.70
N GLN A 756 13.70 -4.79 -3.68
CA GLN A 756 13.57 -5.31 -5.04
C GLN A 756 14.92 -5.35 -5.76
N VAL A 757 15.66 -4.24 -5.73
CA VAL A 757 16.91 -4.11 -6.48
C VAL A 757 18.11 -4.65 -5.68
N SER A 758 17.95 -4.92 -4.38
CA SER A 758 19.03 -5.32 -3.44
C SER A 758 19.93 -6.46 -3.90
N TRP A 759 19.43 -7.33 -4.77
CA TRP A 759 20.08 -8.55 -5.21
C TRP A 759 20.40 -8.57 -6.71
N TRP A 760 20.13 -7.47 -7.43
CA TRP A 760 20.52 -7.27 -8.82
C TRP A 760 22.03 -6.98 -8.96
N PRO A 761 22.67 -7.36 -10.08
CA PRO A 761 24.03 -6.92 -10.37
C PRO A 761 24.09 -5.39 -10.55
N ASN A 762 25.29 -4.80 -10.44
CA ASN A 762 25.46 -3.35 -10.53
C ASN A 762 25.00 -2.79 -11.88
N THR A 763 25.31 -3.48 -12.99
CA THR A 763 24.90 -3.09 -14.35
C THR A 763 23.37 -2.95 -14.50
N ALA A 764 22.60 -3.82 -13.84
CA ALA A 764 21.13 -3.75 -13.86
C ALA A 764 20.58 -2.47 -13.20
N ILE A 765 21.32 -1.86 -12.27
CA ILE A 765 20.89 -0.65 -11.54
C ILE A 765 21.50 0.62 -12.15
N GLU A 766 22.58 0.52 -12.92
CA GLU A 766 23.13 1.62 -13.69
C GLU A 766 22.21 2.04 -14.85
N LYS A 767 21.52 1.05 -15.46
CA LYS A 767 20.56 1.27 -16.55
C LYS A 767 19.27 0.47 -16.30
N PRO A 768 18.50 0.81 -15.25
CA PRO A 768 17.32 0.02 -14.90
C PRO A 768 16.26 0.16 -15.98
N LYS A 769 15.83 -0.99 -16.52
CA LYS A 769 14.68 -1.09 -17.43
C LYS A 769 13.63 -2.00 -16.81
N GLN A 770 12.46 -1.45 -16.50
CA GLN A 770 11.42 -2.20 -15.79
C GLN A 770 10.04 -2.01 -16.40
N THR A 771 9.28 -3.09 -16.42
CA THR A 771 7.85 -3.05 -16.72
C THR A 771 7.10 -2.41 -15.55
N ILE A 772 6.42 -1.29 -15.79
CA ILE A 772 5.47 -0.71 -14.84
C ILE A 772 4.08 -1.22 -15.21
N GLN A 773 3.55 -2.08 -14.36
CA GLN A 773 2.22 -2.65 -14.57
C GLN A 773 1.14 -1.59 -14.40
N GLY A 774 0.02 -1.72 -15.11
CA GLY A 774 -1.02 -0.71 -15.09
C GLY A 774 -1.56 -0.36 -13.70
N GLU A 775 -1.67 -1.33 -12.76
CA GLU A 775 -2.05 -1.03 -11.36
C GLU A 775 -1.02 -0.19 -10.62
N MET A 776 0.24 -0.30 -11.02
CA MET A 776 1.34 0.50 -10.50
C MET A 776 1.47 1.83 -11.21
N VAL A 777 1.04 1.95 -12.48
CA VAL A 777 1.00 3.24 -13.18
C VAL A 777 0.12 4.22 -12.40
N GLN A 778 -1.11 3.81 -12.05
CA GLN A 778 -2.04 4.62 -11.24
C GLN A 778 -1.43 5.14 -9.93
N ARG A 779 -0.46 4.43 -9.37
CA ARG A 779 0.17 4.79 -8.08
C ARG A 779 1.45 5.59 -8.26
N LEU A 780 2.31 5.16 -9.19
CA LEU A 780 3.63 5.73 -9.41
C LEU A 780 3.54 7.09 -10.11
N PHE A 781 2.59 7.21 -11.04
CA PHE A 781 2.32 8.40 -11.83
C PHE A 781 1.14 9.19 -11.25
N ALA A 782 0.83 9.02 -9.96
CA ALA A 782 -0.27 9.73 -9.32
C ALA A 782 0.04 11.22 -9.09
N THR A 783 1.28 11.52 -8.70
CA THR A 783 1.77 12.90 -8.56
C THR A 783 3.27 12.97 -8.86
N PRO A 784 3.80 14.16 -9.24
CA PRO A 784 5.23 14.40 -9.39
C PRO A 784 6.06 13.94 -8.19
N GLU A 785 5.62 14.17 -6.95
CA GLU A 785 6.40 13.83 -5.75
C GLU A 785 6.54 12.33 -5.54
N ILE A 786 5.50 11.55 -5.88
CA ILE A 786 5.55 10.09 -5.78
C ILE A 786 6.53 9.54 -6.82
N LEU A 787 6.43 10.00 -8.07
CA LEU A 787 7.34 9.60 -9.14
C LEU A 787 8.79 9.99 -8.80
N ASN A 788 9.00 11.23 -8.37
CA ASN A 788 10.30 11.76 -7.94
C ASN A 788 10.93 10.89 -6.85
N SER A 789 10.17 10.59 -5.80
CA SER A 789 10.62 9.76 -4.67
C SER A 789 11.18 8.41 -5.13
N GLN A 790 10.50 7.74 -6.06
CA GLN A 790 10.96 6.46 -6.59
C GLN A 790 12.18 6.61 -7.49
N CYS A 791 12.20 7.64 -8.34
CA CYS A 791 13.33 7.92 -9.23
C CYS A 791 14.60 8.27 -8.45
N VAL A 792 14.51 9.11 -7.42
CA VAL A 792 15.65 9.46 -6.57
C VAL A 792 16.13 8.25 -5.79
N HIS A 793 15.25 7.37 -5.30
CA HIS A 793 15.69 6.14 -4.65
C HIS A 793 16.49 5.24 -5.59
N LEU A 794 16.02 5.02 -6.82
CA LEU A 794 16.75 4.24 -7.83
C LEU A 794 18.09 4.88 -8.18
N ALA A 795 18.11 6.20 -8.40
CA ALA A 795 19.32 6.94 -8.72
C ALA A 795 20.34 6.88 -7.56
N THR A 796 19.87 7.05 -6.32
CA THR A 796 20.70 6.97 -5.11
C THR A 796 21.29 5.58 -4.93
N GLU A 797 20.48 4.54 -5.13
CA GLU A 797 20.93 3.16 -4.99
C GLU A 797 21.94 2.79 -6.08
N SER A 798 21.70 3.22 -7.33
CA SER A 798 22.65 3.09 -8.44
C SER A 798 24.01 3.67 -8.09
N GLN A 799 24.04 4.89 -7.56
CA GLN A 799 25.28 5.55 -7.20
C GLN A 799 25.99 4.91 -6.01
N LYS A 800 25.26 4.49 -4.97
CA LYS A 800 25.83 3.75 -3.83
C LYS A 800 26.55 2.48 -4.28
N ARG A 801 26.06 1.83 -5.34
CA ARG A 801 26.64 0.59 -5.86
C ARG A 801 27.82 0.75 -6.78
N LYS A 802 28.03 1.92 -7.40
CA LYS A 802 29.28 2.21 -8.13
C LYS A 802 30.52 2.01 -7.24
N MET A 803 30.37 2.15 -5.92
CA MET A 803 31.45 2.01 -4.92
C MET A 803 31.62 0.59 -4.35
N ARG A 804 30.79 -0.40 -4.72
CA ARG A 804 30.83 -1.77 -4.19
C ARG A 804 30.82 -2.79 -5.32
N ARG A 805 31.75 -3.76 -5.32
CA ARG A 805 31.67 -4.89 -6.27
C ARG A 805 30.44 -5.75 -5.95
N GLY A 806 29.49 -5.82 -6.88
CA GLY A 806 28.37 -6.75 -6.77
C GLY A 806 28.87 -8.19 -6.84
N SER A 807 28.60 -9.00 -5.82
CA SER A 807 28.93 -10.42 -5.82
C SER A 807 27.71 -11.24 -5.43
N ILE A 808 27.50 -12.37 -6.11
CA ILE A 808 26.49 -13.34 -5.66
C ILE A 808 26.97 -14.03 -4.39
N GLU A 809 26.19 -13.91 -3.32
CA GLU A 809 26.46 -14.63 -2.08
C GLU A 809 26.25 -16.14 -2.29
N ARG A 810 27.30 -16.91 -2.02
CA ARG A 810 27.30 -18.37 -2.17
C ARG A 810 26.92 -19.01 -0.86
N SER A 811 25.94 -19.91 -0.90
CA SER A 811 25.53 -20.71 0.25
C SER A 811 25.04 -22.06 -0.24
N LYS A 812 25.80 -23.12 0.07
CA LYS A 812 25.42 -24.50 -0.29
C LYS A 812 24.11 -24.90 0.36
N ILE A 813 23.88 -24.47 1.61
CA ILE A 813 22.64 -24.77 2.31
C ILE A 813 21.44 -24.04 1.71
N LEU A 814 21.59 -22.77 1.29
CA LEU A 814 20.53 -22.07 0.58
C LEU A 814 20.20 -22.78 -0.73
N ASP A 815 21.20 -23.15 -1.53
CA ASP A 815 20.96 -23.82 -2.81
C ASP A 815 20.26 -25.19 -2.61
N ARG A 816 20.61 -25.94 -1.55
CA ARG A 816 19.91 -27.18 -1.16
C ARG A 816 18.46 -26.92 -0.74
N PHE A 817 18.24 -25.91 0.09
CA PHE A 817 16.90 -25.50 0.54
C PHE A 817 16.02 -25.08 -0.64
N VAL A 818 16.56 -24.26 -1.55
CA VAL A 818 15.86 -23.82 -2.77
C VAL A 818 15.48 -25.02 -3.64
N GLN A 819 16.37 -26.01 -3.80
CA GLN A 819 16.06 -27.21 -4.57
C GLN A 819 14.93 -28.04 -3.94
N GLN A 820 14.90 -28.16 -2.61
CA GLN A 820 13.81 -28.85 -1.91
C GLN A 820 12.47 -28.14 -2.10
N VAL A 821 12.44 -26.80 -2.02
CA VAL A 821 11.24 -25.99 -2.30
C VAL A 821 10.77 -26.22 -3.73
N GLU A 822 11.69 -26.20 -4.70
CA GLU A 822 11.39 -26.44 -6.12
C GLU A 822 10.76 -27.81 -6.35
N ASN A 823 11.36 -28.86 -5.80
CA ASN A 823 10.88 -30.23 -5.94
C ASN A 823 9.47 -30.40 -5.35
N SER A 824 9.24 -29.83 -4.17
CA SER A 824 7.93 -29.87 -3.51
C SER A 824 6.86 -29.12 -4.29
N TYR A 825 7.22 -27.99 -4.90
CA TYR A 825 6.31 -27.20 -5.74
C TYR A 825 5.94 -27.91 -7.03
N ARG A 826 6.95 -28.43 -7.74
CA ARG A 826 6.74 -29.18 -8.99
C ARG A 826 5.95 -30.46 -8.75
N GLY A 827 6.24 -31.18 -7.67
CA GLY A 827 5.47 -32.36 -7.30
C GLY A 827 3.97 -32.09 -7.14
N LEU A 828 3.58 -30.92 -6.63
CA LEU A 828 2.16 -30.54 -6.52
C LEU A 828 1.54 -30.18 -7.88
N ILE A 829 2.30 -29.57 -8.79
CA ILE A 829 1.80 -29.14 -10.11
C ILE A 829 1.74 -30.30 -11.12
N GLU A 830 2.71 -31.21 -11.05
CA GLU A 830 2.82 -32.36 -11.96
C GLU A 830 1.79 -33.45 -11.62
N ASP A 831 1.30 -33.48 -10.37
CA ASP A 831 0.19 -34.33 -9.95
C ASP A 831 -1.15 -33.76 -10.48
N SER A 832 -1.65 -34.37 -11.55
CA SER A 832 -2.90 -33.93 -12.21
C SER A 832 -4.14 -34.06 -11.32
N GLU A 833 -4.16 -35.02 -10.38
CA GLU A 833 -5.31 -35.23 -9.50
C GLU A 833 -5.34 -34.15 -8.42
N LYS A 834 -4.21 -33.92 -7.74
CA LYS A 834 -4.07 -32.84 -6.76
C LYS A 834 -4.33 -31.48 -7.40
N LEU A 835 -3.70 -31.20 -8.54
CA LEU A 835 -3.91 -29.94 -9.25
C LEU A 835 -5.37 -29.76 -9.70
N GLY A 836 -6.01 -30.81 -10.21
CA GLY A 836 -7.42 -30.80 -10.59
C GLY A 836 -8.32 -30.44 -9.41
N ALA A 837 -8.10 -31.08 -8.26
CA ALA A 837 -8.81 -30.77 -7.02
C ALA A 837 -8.61 -29.31 -6.59
N LEU A 838 -7.36 -28.79 -6.65
CA LEU A 838 -7.07 -27.39 -6.32
C LEU A 838 -7.80 -26.40 -7.24
N LEU A 839 -7.82 -26.67 -8.55
CA LEU A 839 -8.46 -25.81 -9.55
C LEU A 839 -9.99 -25.76 -9.39
N ASP A 840 -10.61 -26.86 -8.98
CA ASP A 840 -12.06 -26.95 -8.76
C ASP A 840 -12.56 -26.04 -7.64
N GLY A 841 -11.74 -25.81 -6.61
CA GLY A 841 -11.99 -24.85 -5.54
C GLY A 841 -11.57 -23.41 -5.86
N SER A 842 -11.51 -23.03 -7.14
CA SER A 842 -11.08 -21.70 -7.57
C SER A 842 -12.00 -21.12 -8.65
N PRO A 843 -12.01 -19.78 -8.85
CA PRO A 843 -12.80 -19.16 -9.92
C PRO A 843 -12.17 -19.38 -11.32
N TYR A 844 -11.27 -20.35 -11.49
CA TYR A 844 -10.58 -20.63 -12.74
C TYR A 844 -11.51 -20.79 -13.95
N ARG A 845 -12.62 -21.51 -13.78
CA ARG A 845 -13.62 -21.74 -14.85
C ARG A 845 -14.40 -20.48 -15.22
N TYR A 846 -14.34 -19.44 -14.39
CA TYR A 846 -15.08 -18.18 -14.55
C TYR A 846 -14.20 -16.99 -14.91
N LEU A 847 -12.93 -17.21 -15.28
CA LEU A 847 -12.02 -16.11 -15.67
C LEU A 847 -12.54 -15.27 -16.84
N GLU A 848 -13.33 -15.85 -17.75
CA GLU A 848 -13.92 -15.15 -18.90
C GLU A 848 -15.14 -14.28 -18.52
N VAL A 849 -15.74 -14.56 -17.35
CA VAL A 849 -16.77 -13.70 -16.76
C VAL A 849 -16.16 -12.35 -16.40
N LEU A 850 -14.87 -12.32 -16.03
CA LEU A 850 -14.15 -11.08 -15.81
C LEU A 850 -13.73 -10.45 -17.14
N LYS A 851 -14.24 -9.24 -17.35
CA LYS A 851 -13.89 -8.38 -18.48
C LYS A 851 -12.64 -7.55 -18.16
N LEU A 852 -11.56 -8.20 -17.66
CA LEU A 852 -10.37 -7.54 -17.08
C LEU A 852 -9.63 -6.64 -18.07
N GLY A 853 -9.20 -7.23 -19.18
CA GLY A 853 -8.33 -6.60 -20.17
C GLY A 853 -8.62 -7.13 -21.57
N SER A 854 -8.03 -6.48 -22.56
CA SER A 854 -8.22 -6.80 -23.99
C SER A 854 -7.64 -8.16 -24.39
N ARG A 855 -6.61 -8.63 -23.67
CA ARG A 855 -5.96 -9.92 -23.88
C ARG A 855 -6.79 -11.07 -23.27
N PRO A 856 -7.05 -12.18 -24.00
CA PRO A 856 -7.76 -13.34 -23.46
C PRO A 856 -7.09 -13.95 -22.21
N ALA A 857 -7.85 -14.58 -21.31
CA ALA A 857 -7.27 -15.20 -20.11
C ALA A 857 -6.55 -16.54 -20.37
N LYS A 858 -6.95 -17.26 -21.43
CA LYS A 858 -6.41 -18.59 -21.79
C LYS A 858 -5.77 -18.59 -23.17
N ARG A 859 -4.83 -19.50 -23.41
CA ARG A 859 -4.29 -19.78 -24.76
C ARG A 859 -5.29 -20.71 -25.52
N PRO A 860 -5.62 -20.46 -26.80
CA PRO A 860 -6.64 -21.22 -27.54
C PRO A 860 -6.38 -22.73 -27.71
N SER A 861 -5.13 -23.17 -27.57
CA SER A 861 -4.67 -24.52 -27.93
C SER A 861 -4.36 -25.44 -26.75
N ALA A 862 -4.61 -25.03 -25.50
CA ALA A 862 -4.17 -25.80 -24.34
C ALA A 862 -5.29 -26.68 -23.74
N ARG A 863 -4.93 -27.93 -23.40
CA ARG A 863 -5.68 -28.77 -22.46
C ARG A 863 -5.72 -28.09 -21.08
N ALA A 864 -6.54 -28.58 -20.16
CA ALA A 864 -6.58 -28.10 -18.77
C ALA A 864 -5.29 -28.44 -17.99
N ASP A 865 -4.15 -27.88 -18.39
CA ASP A 865 -2.86 -27.97 -17.71
C ASP A 865 -2.37 -26.58 -17.25
N VAL A 866 -1.28 -26.54 -16.47
CA VAL A 866 -0.66 -25.28 -16.00
C VAL A 866 0.00 -24.47 -17.13
N SER A 867 0.37 -25.11 -18.24
CA SER A 867 1.01 -24.47 -19.39
C SER A 867 0.03 -23.60 -20.20
N GLY A 868 -1.26 -23.96 -20.22
CA GLY A 868 -2.33 -23.24 -20.90
C GLY A 868 -2.73 -21.91 -20.25
N LEU A 869 -2.44 -21.76 -18.97
CA LEU A 869 -2.76 -20.58 -18.16
C LEU A 869 -1.65 -19.52 -18.22
N ARG A 870 -2.06 -18.27 -18.44
CA ARG A 870 -1.16 -17.11 -18.31
C ARG A 870 -0.89 -16.82 -16.82
N ALA A 871 0.29 -16.24 -16.53
CA ALA A 871 0.70 -16.00 -15.15
C ALA A 871 -0.23 -15.03 -14.37
N ILE A 872 -0.83 -14.04 -15.03
CA ILE A 872 -1.73 -13.08 -14.38
C ILE A 872 -3.04 -13.75 -13.91
N PRO A 873 -3.80 -14.44 -14.78
CA PRO A 873 -4.97 -15.22 -14.34
C PRO A 873 -4.64 -16.28 -13.28
N TRP A 874 -3.47 -16.93 -13.37
CA TRP A 874 -2.99 -17.88 -12.37
C TRP A 874 -2.94 -17.26 -10.96
N VAL A 875 -2.22 -16.14 -10.79
CA VAL A 875 -2.13 -15.47 -9.48
C VAL A 875 -3.49 -14.94 -9.01
N LEU A 876 -4.32 -14.44 -9.93
CA LEU A 876 -5.63 -13.92 -9.59
C LEU A 876 -6.54 -15.01 -9.00
N CYS A 877 -6.59 -16.21 -9.58
CA CYS A 877 -7.41 -17.32 -9.07
C CYS A 877 -7.13 -17.60 -7.59
N TRP A 878 -5.86 -17.70 -7.22
CA TRP A 878 -5.46 -18.01 -5.83
C TRP A 878 -5.60 -16.81 -4.88
N THR A 879 -5.58 -15.59 -5.44
CA THR A 879 -5.90 -14.36 -4.71
C THR A 879 -7.35 -14.32 -4.28
N GLN A 880 -8.24 -14.72 -5.18
CA GLN A 880 -9.68 -14.76 -4.91
C GLN A 880 -10.02 -15.74 -3.78
N THR A 881 -9.40 -16.91 -3.77
CA THR A 881 -9.68 -17.96 -2.78
C THR A 881 -8.95 -17.80 -1.45
N ARG A 882 -8.10 -16.76 -1.32
CA ARG A 882 -7.31 -16.47 -0.11
C ARG A 882 -6.26 -17.53 0.26
N VAL A 883 -5.95 -18.49 -0.62
CA VAL A 883 -4.97 -19.54 -0.32
C VAL A 883 -3.54 -19.13 -0.69
N LEU A 884 -3.35 -18.41 -1.80
CA LEU A 884 -2.06 -17.88 -2.26
C LEU A 884 -0.90 -18.90 -2.32
N TRP A 885 -1.21 -20.19 -2.41
CA TRP A 885 -0.24 -21.28 -2.32
C TRP A 885 0.94 -21.18 -3.30
N PRO A 886 0.81 -20.59 -4.52
CA PRO A 886 1.95 -20.50 -5.43
C PRO A 886 3.15 -19.71 -4.86
N THR A 887 2.92 -18.93 -3.81
CA THR A 887 3.93 -18.05 -3.22
C THR A 887 4.66 -18.63 -2.02
N TRP A 888 4.15 -19.71 -1.41
CA TRP A 888 4.66 -20.23 -0.14
C TRP A 888 4.80 -21.77 -0.08
N TRP A 889 4.15 -22.50 -0.99
CA TRP A 889 4.22 -23.96 -0.99
C TRP A 889 5.65 -24.48 -1.20
N GLY A 890 6.02 -25.48 -0.41
CA GLY A 890 7.34 -26.13 -0.40
C GLY A 890 8.31 -25.52 0.61
N VAL A 891 8.09 -24.28 1.07
CA VAL A 891 8.97 -23.58 2.02
C VAL A 891 8.92 -24.24 3.41
N GLY A 892 7.73 -24.60 3.88
CA GLY A 892 7.52 -25.20 5.19
C GLY A 892 8.11 -26.60 5.26
N SER A 893 7.82 -27.44 4.26
CA SER A 893 8.35 -28.79 4.12
C SER A 893 9.87 -28.79 4.02
N ALA A 894 10.44 -27.91 3.19
CA ALA A 894 11.89 -27.74 3.11
C ALA A 894 12.49 -27.34 4.47
N TRP A 895 11.84 -26.44 5.23
CA TRP A 895 12.34 -26.01 6.55
C TRP A 895 12.31 -27.13 7.59
N LYS A 896 11.22 -27.92 7.62
CA LYS A 896 11.08 -29.07 8.52
C LYS A 896 12.16 -30.14 8.28
N ASN A 897 12.54 -30.34 7.02
CA ASN A 897 13.52 -31.35 6.62
C ASN A 897 14.99 -30.96 6.87
N LEU A 898 15.25 -29.73 7.37
CA LEU A 898 16.60 -29.31 7.72
C LEU A 898 16.98 -29.74 9.14
N THR A 899 18.26 -30.10 9.31
CA THR A 899 18.87 -30.28 10.63
C THR A 899 18.96 -28.94 11.38
N GLU A 900 19.09 -28.95 12.70
CA GLU A 900 19.25 -27.71 13.48
C GLU A 900 20.52 -26.93 13.09
N GLU A 901 21.61 -27.63 12.71
CA GLU A 901 22.82 -27.00 12.18
C GLU A 901 22.57 -26.28 10.84
N ASP A 902 21.83 -26.91 9.93
CA ASP A 902 21.43 -26.32 8.65
C ASP A 902 20.52 -25.10 8.87
N LYS A 903 19.56 -25.18 9.81
CA LYS A 903 18.70 -24.06 10.19
C LYS A 903 19.49 -22.89 10.75
N ASN A 904 20.46 -23.15 11.63
CA ASN A 904 21.33 -22.11 12.19
C ASN A 904 22.19 -21.45 11.10
N SER A 905 22.68 -22.24 10.14
CA SER A 905 23.41 -21.73 8.99
C SER A 905 22.55 -20.82 8.10
N LEU A 906 21.29 -21.20 7.85
CA LEU A 906 20.35 -20.34 7.12
C LEU A 906 19.96 -19.08 7.88
N LYS A 907 19.80 -19.13 9.21
CA LYS A 907 19.59 -17.95 10.07
C LYS A 907 20.77 -16.97 9.96
N ALA A 908 22.00 -17.48 10.03
CA ALA A 908 23.20 -16.67 9.84
C ALA A 908 23.29 -16.07 8.43
N PHE A 909 22.87 -16.82 7.40
CA PHE A 909 22.79 -16.33 6.03
C PHE A 909 21.72 -15.24 5.86
N TYR A 910 20.54 -15.42 6.44
CA TYR A 910 19.44 -14.44 6.44
C TYR A 910 19.88 -13.08 7.01
N ALA A 911 20.68 -13.07 8.07
CA ALA A 911 21.19 -11.84 8.68
C ALA A 911 22.13 -11.04 7.76
N LYS A 912 22.82 -11.71 6.84
CA LYS A 912 23.81 -11.11 5.93
C LYS A 912 23.22 -10.81 4.54
N SER A 913 22.32 -11.67 4.08
CA SER A 913 21.84 -11.70 2.70
C SER A 913 20.64 -10.79 2.46
N THR A 914 20.82 -9.79 1.60
CA THR A 914 19.72 -8.92 1.16
C THR A 914 18.70 -9.66 0.30
N PHE A 915 19.16 -10.60 -0.53
CA PHE A 915 18.31 -11.48 -1.34
C PHE A 915 17.36 -12.30 -0.45
N PHE A 916 17.93 -13.05 0.49
CA PHE A 916 17.14 -13.97 1.30
C PHE A 916 16.26 -13.22 2.30
N SER A 917 16.76 -12.12 2.88
CA SER A 917 15.95 -11.27 3.76
C SER A 917 14.75 -10.65 3.01
N SER A 918 14.95 -10.18 1.78
CA SER A 918 13.87 -9.64 0.93
C SER A 918 12.80 -10.70 0.63
N PHE A 919 13.22 -11.94 0.31
CA PHE A 919 12.29 -13.04 0.10
C PHE A 919 11.45 -13.34 1.35
N VAL A 920 12.08 -13.54 2.51
CA VAL A 920 11.39 -13.88 3.77
C VAL A 920 10.38 -12.81 4.19
N LYS A 921 10.72 -11.52 4.03
CA LYS A 921 9.78 -10.42 4.29
C LYS A 921 8.58 -10.47 3.35
N THR A 922 8.83 -10.69 2.05
CA THR A 922 7.75 -10.82 1.05
C THR A 922 6.86 -12.02 1.37
N LEU A 923 7.44 -13.16 1.75
CA LEU A 923 6.73 -14.35 2.17
C LEU A 923 5.85 -14.08 3.40
N GLY A 924 6.39 -13.43 4.43
CA GLY A 924 5.63 -13.04 5.63
C GLY A 924 4.43 -12.14 5.28
N TYR A 925 4.62 -11.19 4.36
CA TYR A 925 3.51 -10.37 3.85
C TYR A 925 2.43 -11.20 3.17
N THR A 926 2.79 -12.16 2.31
CA THR A 926 1.80 -13.00 1.64
C THR A 926 1.09 -13.95 2.62
N LEU A 927 1.84 -14.62 3.51
CA LEU A 927 1.28 -15.50 4.54
C LEU A 927 0.29 -14.76 5.45
N SER A 928 0.50 -13.47 5.71
CA SER A 928 -0.41 -12.66 6.54
C SER A 928 -1.81 -12.46 5.94
N LYS A 929 -2.01 -12.80 4.66
CA LYS A 929 -3.28 -12.67 3.95
C LYS A 929 -4.00 -14.00 3.70
N VAL A 930 -3.34 -15.12 4.02
CA VAL A 930 -3.84 -16.47 3.77
C VAL A 930 -4.97 -16.80 4.75
N GLU A 931 -6.09 -17.32 4.24
CA GLU A 931 -7.27 -17.72 5.02
C GLU A 931 -7.72 -19.12 4.58
N LEU A 932 -7.11 -20.18 5.15
CA LEU A 932 -7.42 -21.57 4.77
C LEU A 932 -8.89 -21.94 5.01
N ASP A 933 -9.51 -21.41 6.07
CA ASP A 933 -10.92 -21.65 6.36
C ASP A 933 -11.84 -21.14 5.25
N ILE A 934 -11.50 -20.02 4.61
CA ILE A 934 -12.24 -19.49 3.45
C ILE A 934 -12.00 -20.38 2.24
N TRP A 935 -10.74 -20.72 1.96
CA TRP A 935 -10.38 -21.60 0.84
C TRP A 935 -11.11 -22.95 0.91
N GLU A 936 -11.19 -23.57 2.08
CA GLU A 936 -11.94 -24.82 2.27
C GLU A 936 -13.44 -24.69 1.95
N LEU A 937 -14.04 -23.49 2.10
CA LEU A 937 -15.45 -23.26 1.74
C LEU A 937 -15.65 -23.19 0.23
N TYR A 938 -14.67 -22.71 -0.55
CA TYR A 938 -14.75 -22.71 -2.02
C TYR A 938 -14.88 -24.13 -2.59
N HIS A 939 -14.32 -25.12 -1.90
CA HIS A 939 -14.43 -26.53 -2.29
C HIS A 939 -15.78 -27.18 -1.97
N GLY A 940 -16.63 -26.53 -1.17
CA GLY A 940 -17.94 -27.08 -0.80
C GLY A 940 -17.89 -28.45 -0.11
N GLY A 941 -16.76 -28.80 0.52
CA GLY A 941 -16.54 -30.12 1.13
C GLY A 941 -15.97 -31.20 0.21
N LYS A 942 -15.62 -30.88 -1.03
CA LYS A 942 -15.03 -31.82 -2.01
C LYS A 942 -13.50 -31.92 -1.96
N LEU A 943 -12.83 -31.07 -1.18
CA LEU A 943 -11.37 -31.11 -1.03
C LEU A 943 -10.98 -32.41 -0.30
N PRO A 944 -10.09 -33.25 -0.87
CA PRO A 944 -9.57 -34.44 -0.19
C PRO A 944 -8.99 -34.10 1.18
N LEU A 945 -9.29 -34.92 2.20
CA LEU A 945 -8.85 -34.66 3.57
C LEU A 945 -7.32 -34.64 3.70
N GLU A 946 -6.63 -35.53 3.00
CA GLU A 946 -5.18 -35.57 2.94
C GLU A 946 -4.61 -34.26 2.41
N LEU A 947 -5.10 -33.79 1.25
CA LEU A 947 -4.66 -32.52 0.66
C LEU A 947 -4.97 -31.32 1.57
N ARG A 948 -6.09 -31.32 2.27
CA ARG A 948 -6.43 -30.28 3.26
C ARG A 948 -5.42 -30.26 4.41
N ASP A 949 -5.04 -31.42 4.92
CA ASP A 949 -4.15 -31.55 6.08
C ASP A 949 -2.70 -31.24 5.67
N GLU A 950 -2.26 -31.67 4.48
CA GLU A 950 -0.99 -31.25 3.86
C GLU A 950 -0.87 -29.71 3.81
N PHE A 951 -1.92 -29.02 3.33
CA PHE A 951 -1.92 -27.55 3.25
C PHE A 951 -1.86 -26.86 4.62
N LYS A 952 -2.52 -27.42 5.64
CA LYS A 952 -2.45 -26.89 7.01
C LYS A 952 -1.05 -27.04 7.59
N GLU A 953 -0.47 -28.23 7.46
CA GLU A 953 0.85 -28.52 7.98
C GLU A 953 1.94 -27.70 7.28
N GLU A 954 1.83 -27.52 5.97
CA GLU A 954 2.74 -26.68 5.17
C GLU A 954 2.60 -25.21 5.56
N PHE A 955 1.37 -24.70 5.75
CA PHE A 955 1.14 -23.31 6.13
C PHE A 955 1.71 -22.99 7.53
N GLU A 956 1.47 -23.86 8.51
CA GLU A 956 2.04 -23.68 9.85
C GLU A 956 3.58 -23.75 9.83
N ALA A 957 4.16 -24.68 9.05
CA ALA A 957 5.59 -24.79 8.89
C ALA A 957 6.21 -23.56 8.19
N ALA A 958 5.55 -23.01 7.18
CA ALA A 958 5.99 -21.80 6.48
C ALA A 958 5.94 -20.56 7.40
N LYS A 959 4.96 -20.46 8.31
CA LYS A 959 4.95 -19.41 9.35
C LYS A 959 6.10 -19.58 10.33
N LEU A 960 6.35 -20.81 10.81
CA LEU A 960 7.49 -21.11 11.69
C LEU A 960 8.82 -20.72 11.04
N PHE A 961 9.02 -21.04 9.75
CA PHE A 961 10.19 -20.59 8.98
C PHE A 961 10.39 -19.07 9.07
N VAL A 962 9.33 -18.27 8.88
CA VAL A 962 9.41 -16.80 8.98
C VAL A 962 9.72 -16.35 10.41
N TYR A 963 9.08 -16.95 11.42
CA TYR A 963 9.32 -16.61 12.82
C TYR A 963 10.76 -16.93 13.26
N ASP A 964 11.24 -18.11 12.92
CA ASP A 964 12.56 -18.60 13.27
C ASP A 964 13.68 -17.77 12.63
N LEU A 965 13.54 -17.40 11.35
CA LEU A 965 14.53 -16.57 10.66
C LEU A 965 14.49 -15.11 11.14
N SER A 966 13.30 -14.54 11.32
CA SER A 966 13.17 -13.14 11.73
C SER A 966 13.44 -12.91 13.21
N GLY A 967 13.32 -13.94 14.05
CA GLY A 967 13.33 -13.84 15.51
C GLY A 967 12.12 -13.07 16.07
N LYS A 968 11.03 -12.94 15.29
CA LYS A 968 9.82 -12.19 15.67
C LYS A 968 8.61 -13.11 15.71
N LYS A 969 7.65 -12.81 16.58
CA LYS A 969 6.37 -13.55 16.72
C LYS A 969 5.28 -13.09 15.74
N ARG A 970 5.59 -12.20 14.79
CA ARG A 970 4.63 -11.61 13.84
C ARG A 970 5.20 -11.69 12.44
N LEU A 971 4.38 -12.08 11.46
CA LEU A 971 4.81 -12.33 10.08
C LEU A 971 5.35 -11.08 9.38
N ILE A 972 4.86 -9.89 9.76
CA ILE A 972 5.23 -8.61 9.19
C ILE A 972 5.58 -7.58 10.27
N ALA A 973 6.31 -8.03 11.30
CA ALA A 973 6.79 -7.19 12.41
C ALA A 973 7.54 -5.92 11.97
N TYR A 974 8.13 -5.92 10.77
CA TYR A 974 8.85 -4.78 10.18
C TYR A 974 7.93 -3.67 9.64
N ARG A 975 6.62 -3.93 9.48
CA ARG A 975 5.60 -2.94 9.06
C ARG A 975 4.29 -3.09 9.85
N PRO A 976 4.26 -2.70 11.13
CA PRO A 976 3.09 -2.90 11.99
C PRO A 976 1.80 -2.22 11.50
N TRP A 977 1.91 -1.06 10.85
CA TRP A 977 0.75 -0.37 10.26
C TRP A 977 0.09 -1.15 9.11
N LEU A 978 0.91 -1.84 8.30
CA LEU A 978 0.46 -2.63 7.16
C LEU A 978 -0.25 -3.89 7.64
N GLU A 979 0.29 -4.51 8.70
CA GLU A 979 -0.34 -5.64 9.38
C GLU A 979 -1.73 -5.28 9.90
N GLU A 980 -1.84 -4.13 10.55
CA GLU A 980 -3.12 -3.63 11.04
C GLU A 980 -4.10 -3.34 9.89
N SER A 981 -3.63 -2.75 8.78
CA SER A 981 -4.45 -2.54 7.58
C SER A 981 -5.00 -3.86 7.01
N ILE A 982 -4.15 -4.88 6.83
CA ILE A 982 -4.55 -6.21 6.35
C ILE A 982 -5.60 -6.82 7.29
N ARG A 983 -5.34 -6.77 8.59
CA ARG A 983 -6.23 -7.31 9.63
C ARG A 983 -7.61 -6.64 9.64
N LEU A 984 -7.67 -5.32 9.41
CA LEU A 984 -8.94 -4.57 9.38
C LEU A 984 -9.73 -4.79 8.08
N ARG A 985 -9.05 -5.05 6.97
CA ARG A 985 -9.66 -5.36 5.67
C ARG A 985 -10.23 -6.78 5.63
N SER A 986 -9.54 -7.78 6.19
CA SER A 986 -9.88 -9.21 6.02
C SER A 986 -11.37 -9.54 6.22
N PRO A 987 -12.06 -9.06 7.29
CA PRO A 987 -13.48 -9.36 7.49
C PRO A 987 -14.41 -8.82 6.38
N HIS A 988 -14.07 -7.68 5.77
CA HIS A 988 -14.83 -7.12 4.65
C HIS A 988 -14.60 -7.91 3.36
N ILE A 989 -13.45 -8.58 3.23
CA ILE A 989 -13.17 -9.48 2.11
C ILE A 989 -13.90 -10.81 2.32
N HIS A 990 -14.01 -11.32 3.56
CA HIS A 990 -14.69 -12.58 3.85
C HIS A 990 -16.14 -12.62 3.36
N ILE A 991 -16.92 -11.55 3.55
CA ILE A 991 -18.30 -11.53 3.04
C ILE A 991 -18.34 -11.61 1.51
N LEU A 992 -17.40 -10.95 0.83
CA LEU A 992 -17.28 -11.02 -0.63
C LEU A 992 -16.89 -12.42 -1.07
N ASN A 993 -16.00 -13.10 -0.34
CA ASN A 993 -15.65 -14.50 -0.59
C ASN A 993 -16.89 -15.41 -0.49
N LEU A 994 -17.71 -15.24 0.57
CA LEU A 994 -18.92 -16.05 0.75
C LEU A 994 -19.96 -15.76 -0.35
N LEU A 995 -20.15 -14.49 -0.71
CA LEU A 995 -21.02 -14.10 -1.82
C LEU A 995 -20.51 -14.63 -3.16
N GLN A 996 -19.19 -14.69 -3.36
CA GLN A 996 -18.57 -15.27 -4.55
C GLN A 996 -18.86 -16.78 -4.67
N ILE A 997 -18.79 -17.51 -3.56
CA ILE A 997 -19.15 -18.94 -3.50
C ILE A 997 -20.62 -19.12 -3.91
N ILE A 998 -21.52 -18.29 -3.40
CA ILE A 998 -22.94 -18.30 -3.78
C ILE A 998 -23.10 -18.00 -5.28
N ALA A 999 -22.39 -17.00 -5.77
CA ALA A 999 -22.43 -16.59 -7.18
C ALA A 999 -21.98 -17.73 -8.12
N MET A 1000 -20.88 -18.40 -7.80
CA MET A 1000 -20.38 -19.56 -8.55
C MET A 1000 -21.38 -20.72 -8.53
N LYS A 1001 -21.96 -21.03 -7.36
CA LYS A 1001 -22.97 -22.10 -7.20
C LYS A 1001 -24.25 -21.84 -7.99
N LYS A 1002 -24.67 -20.57 -8.09
CA LYS A 1002 -25.87 -20.14 -8.84
C LYS A 1002 -25.59 -19.77 -10.30
N SER A 1003 -24.33 -19.76 -10.73
CA SER A 1003 -23.89 -19.18 -12.00
C SER A 1003 -24.36 -17.73 -12.20
N ASP A 1004 -24.43 -16.94 -11.11
CA ASP A 1004 -24.79 -15.52 -11.15
C ASP A 1004 -23.58 -14.68 -11.55
N GLU A 1005 -23.45 -14.40 -12.85
CA GLU A 1005 -22.33 -13.63 -13.38
C GLU A 1005 -22.25 -12.20 -12.80
N LYS A 1006 -23.39 -11.57 -12.50
CA LYS A 1006 -23.39 -10.17 -12.04
C LYS A 1006 -22.81 -10.07 -10.64
N LEU A 1007 -23.28 -10.93 -9.73
CA LEU A 1007 -22.73 -11.04 -8.38
C LEU A 1007 -21.25 -11.51 -8.41
N LEU A 1008 -20.92 -12.43 -9.32
CA LEU A 1008 -19.57 -12.94 -9.47
C LEU A 1008 -18.59 -11.84 -9.89
N ARG A 1009 -18.93 -11.02 -10.89
CA ARG A 1009 -18.09 -9.88 -11.30
C ARG A 1009 -17.86 -8.91 -10.15
N GLU A 1010 -18.92 -8.54 -9.44
CA GLU A 1010 -18.87 -7.60 -8.32
C GLU A 1010 -17.94 -8.09 -7.19
N THR A 1011 -18.10 -9.36 -6.80
CA THR A 1011 -17.26 -9.97 -5.75
C THR A 1011 -15.81 -10.14 -6.17
N LEU A 1012 -15.55 -10.53 -7.44
CA LEU A 1012 -14.20 -10.66 -7.97
C LEU A 1012 -13.44 -9.32 -7.92
N VAL A 1013 -14.10 -8.21 -8.30
CA VAL A 1013 -13.53 -6.85 -8.19
C VAL A 1013 -13.26 -6.50 -6.73
N GLY A 1014 -14.25 -6.66 -5.86
CA GLY A 1014 -14.13 -6.28 -4.45
C GLY A 1014 -13.05 -7.07 -3.70
N ILE A 1015 -12.91 -8.38 -3.98
CA ILE A 1015 -11.84 -9.19 -3.38
C ILE A 1015 -10.47 -8.77 -3.91
N ALA A 1016 -10.34 -8.53 -5.22
CA ALA A 1016 -9.08 -8.06 -5.80
C ALA A 1016 -8.65 -6.70 -5.19
N CYS A 1017 -9.58 -5.76 -5.01
CA CYS A 1017 -9.28 -4.46 -4.41
C CYS A 1017 -8.97 -4.56 -2.90
N GLY A 1018 -9.61 -5.49 -2.18
CA GLY A 1018 -9.32 -5.74 -0.78
C GLY A 1018 -7.96 -6.38 -0.57
N MET A 1019 -7.62 -7.35 -1.41
CA MET A 1019 -6.37 -8.11 -1.35
C MET A 1019 -5.16 -7.32 -1.83
N LEU A 1020 -5.36 -6.39 -2.78
CA LEU A 1020 -4.27 -5.68 -3.44
C LEU A 1020 -3.22 -6.68 -3.94
N THR A 1021 -1.95 -6.48 -3.61
CA THR A 1021 -0.85 -7.35 -4.02
C THR A 1021 -0.75 -8.63 -3.24
N THR A 1022 -0.51 -9.73 -3.95
CA THR A 1022 -0.46 -11.07 -3.37
C THR A 1022 0.67 -11.95 -3.87
N GLY A 1023 1.33 -11.59 -4.98
CA GLY A 1023 2.40 -12.38 -5.61
C GLY A 1023 3.24 -11.55 -6.55
#